data_AF-A0A432JWY5-F1
#
_entry.id   AF-A0A432JWY5-F1
#
_cell.length_a   1.000
_cell.length_b   1.000
_cell.length_c   1.000
_cell.angle_alpha   90.00
_cell.angle_beta   90.00
_cell.angle_gamma   90.00
#
_symmetry.space_group_name_H-M   'P 1'
#
loop_
_entity.id
_entity.type
_entity.pdbx_description
1 polymer ?
#
loop_
_entity_poly.entity_id
_entity_poly.type
_entity_poly.pdbx_seq_one_letter_code
_entity_poly.pdbx_strand_id
1 'polypeptide(L)'
;MVKAGVFLLGRLLPVFGLLSLWLPVVVAFGAVTMLLGAVLALQQHELKRMFAYATVSQLGLFVCMYGLGGATDGHGVSAIDWDLSQIASHALYKAPLFLVAGALAHRVGARRMSELFGLWRRRVPGARLPAVILLAAGYALAGGPGTVSFVAKELFFGSVRHAAGTRPLLVVVAVMAVMTAMCNVAIAVRLTATVFGWRTGVGDAAGASTHGAGHGNDRWGAVLWLPAAGLVLLQYVGGLVPTVWNSVFGRLEVNVNDEAFAGGLPWFWEPFLHPGVPLAMSMAAIVLGIALGCSALMRGQVDDVHDRIYPESYRLILRYGHRAFHRVQTGHLRHYLVLMFAMLLLSISWAAWIDPTMLRLPDGLAPFESLSGLMLGAVVCAAAIALPLVSERVVRVLVLGASGFAVVGLYLVYQAPDLALTQLMFEIISVILFLLVLRLLPRPDRRPRISPAPRLVLAVLVGLVIGWMTLLAGHAAEQRGEEVATLGEFFEEHSLHGSELTDGHGGGGRNIVNVILVDFRGFDTLGEITVLATAALGVWSMLPGRRRHRDGGFPRTVPGVGSPAGIDSLILRTAVQLVFPLTMLFAVYAALKGHDGPGGGFIAGLVTAVGLCTYRMAFGQRAFHRLLPIHPRWLVFVGLSVAAGVAALPLLLGQPLLRSGSATLSLGGEGLHLVSAMAFDLGVLLVVVGVAVGMIGRLGEELNW
;
A
#
# COMPACT_ATOMS: atom_id res chain seq x y z
N MET A 1 -9.90 25.76 -16.52
CA MET A 1 -8.82 24.92 -15.95
C MET A 1 -7.42 25.41 -16.32
N VAL A 2 -7.10 25.67 -17.59
CA VAL A 2 -5.71 26.02 -18.01
C VAL A 2 -5.08 27.26 -17.37
N LYS A 3 -5.87 28.21 -16.85
CA LYS A 3 -5.37 29.40 -16.14
C LYS A 3 -5.04 29.13 -14.66
N ALA A 4 -5.45 28.00 -14.09
CA ALA A 4 -5.20 27.69 -12.68
C ALA A 4 -3.71 27.54 -12.38
N GLY A 5 -2.95 26.88 -13.26
CA GLY A 5 -1.49 26.76 -13.11
C GLY A 5 -0.77 28.10 -13.25
N VAL A 6 -1.21 28.95 -14.19
CA VAL A 6 -0.67 30.30 -14.38
C VAL A 6 -0.97 31.20 -13.17
N PHE A 7 -2.20 31.14 -12.66
CA PHE A 7 -2.60 31.84 -11.44
C PHE A 7 -1.78 31.38 -10.22
N LEU A 8 -1.56 30.07 -10.08
CA LEU A 8 -0.73 29.52 -9.01
C LEU A 8 0.71 30.02 -9.12
N LEU A 9 1.29 30.04 -10.33
CA LEU A 9 2.65 30.59 -10.53
C LEU A 9 2.73 32.07 -10.13
N GLY A 10 1.77 32.90 -10.54
CA GLY A 10 1.71 34.30 -10.12
C GLY A 10 1.55 34.45 -8.60
N ARG A 11 0.79 33.57 -7.94
CA ARG A 11 0.63 33.57 -6.48
C ARG A 11 1.87 33.11 -5.71
N LEU A 12 2.66 32.21 -6.29
CA LEU A 12 3.89 31.72 -5.70
C LEU A 12 5.09 32.64 -5.96
N LEU A 13 5.01 33.51 -6.96
CA LEU A 13 6.09 34.41 -7.36
C LEU A 13 6.66 35.27 -6.21
N PRO A 14 5.87 35.90 -5.32
CA PRO A 14 6.44 36.72 -4.24
C PRO A 14 7.33 35.95 -3.25
N VAL A 15 7.11 34.64 -3.11
CA VAL A 15 7.86 33.77 -2.18
C VAL A 15 8.98 33.04 -2.90
N PHE A 16 8.66 32.42 -4.05
CA PHE A 16 9.59 31.55 -4.77
C PHE A 16 10.42 32.30 -5.82
N GLY A 17 10.01 33.50 -6.24
CA GLY A 17 10.73 34.31 -7.22
C GLY A 17 12.12 34.75 -6.74
N LEU A 18 12.34 34.81 -5.42
CA LEU A 18 13.64 35.12 -4.82
C LEU A 18 14.66 33.97 -4.94
N LEU A 19 14.22 32.76 -5.31
CA LEU A 19 15.11 31.62 -5.46
C LEU A 19 15.93 31.76 -6.74
N SER A 20 17.25 31.54 -6.64
CA SER A 20 18.16 31.54 -7.79
C SER A 20 17.79 30.52 -8.88
N LEU A 21 17.05 29.46 -8.51
CA LEU A 21 16.55 28.44 -9.44
C LEU A 21 15.26 28.84 -10.18
N TRP A 22 14.51 29.84 -9.70
CA TRP A 22 13.23 30.23 -10.30
C TRP A 22 13.40 30.69 -11.74
N LEU A 23 14.24 31.71 -11.94
CA LEU A 23 14.50 32.30 -13.25
C LEU A 23 14.94 31.25 -14.31
N PRO A 24 16.02 30.47 -14.11
CA PRO A 24 16.47 29.52 -15.13
C PRO A 24 15.48 28.38 -15.39
N VAL A 25 14.82 27.84 -14.37
CA VAL A 25 13.91 26.70 -14.55
C VAL A 25 12.60 27.16 -15.20
N VAL A 26 11.94 28.17 -14.63
CA VAL A 26 10.61 28.59 -15.07
C VAL A 26 10.68 29.23 -16.47
N VAL A 27 11.71 30.04 -16.75
CA VAL A 27 11.91 30.63 -18.09
C VAL A 27 12.27 29.56 -19.11
N ALA A 28 13.13 28.59 -18.79
CA ALA A 28 13.48 27.51 -19.74
C ALA A 28 12.25 26.67 -20.11
N PHE A 29 11.48 26.20 -19.12
CA PHE A 29 10.26 25.44 -19.36
C PHE A 29 9.22 26.27 -20.11
N GLY A 30 9.03 27.53 -19.73
CA GLY A 30 8.10 28.45 -20.39
C GLY A 30 8.47 28.67 -21.86
N ALA A 31 9.72 29.02 -22.14
CA ALA A 31 10.18 29.35 -23.49
C ALA A 31 10.21 28.15 -24.43
N VAL A 32 10.64 26.98 -23.97
CA VAL A 32 10.58 25.73 -24.74
C VAL A 32 9.13 25.35 -25.04
N THR A 33 8.25 25.41 -24.04
CA THR A 33 6.82 25.10 -24.21
C THR A 33 6.13 26.09 -25.15
N MET A 34 6.49 27.37 -25.06
CA MET A 34 5.98 28.44 -25.91
C MET A 34 6.28 28.16 -27.39
N LEU A 35 7.54 27.89 -27.71
CA LEU A 35 7.98 27.62 -29.08
C LEU A 35 7.45 26.27 -29.59
N LEU A 36 7.59 25.21 -28.80
CA LEU A 36 7.13 23.87 -29.17
C LEU A 36 5.62 23.88 -29.46
N GLY A 37 4.83 24.51 -28.59
CA GLY A 37 3.39 24.66 -28.78
C GLY A 37 3.05 25.41 -30.07
N ALA A 38 3.78 26.48 -30.41
CA ALA A 38 3.54 27.24 -31.64
C ALA A 38 3.90 26.44 -32.90
N VAL A 39 5.02 25.72 -32.88
CA VAL A 39 5.44 24.84 -33.97
C VAL A 39 4.45 23.70 -34.18
N LEU A 40 4.05 23.01 -33.12
CA LEU A 40 3.06 21.93 -33.18
C LEU A 40 1.70 22.44 -33.66
N ALA A 41 1.27 23.64 -33.22
CA ALA A 41 0.04 24.27 -33.68
C ALA A 41 0.04 24.52 -35.19
N LEU A 42 1.14 25.02 -35.74
CA LEU A 42 1.29 25.32 -37.17
C LEU A 42 1.18 24.05 -38.05
N GLN A 43 1.56 22.90 -37.51
CA GLN A 43 1.54 21.60 -38.20
C GLN A 43 0.22 20.83 -38.06
N GLN A 44 -0.72 21.31 -37.23
CA GLN A 44 -2.03 20.69 -37.09
C GLN A 44 -2.98 21.05 -38.24
N HIS A 45 -3.77 20.07 -38.68
CA HIS A 45 -4.79 20.27 -39.72
C HIS A 45 -6.20 20.41 -39.16
N GLU A 46 -6.47 19.89 -37.96
CA GLU A 46 -7.75 20.04 -37.27
C GLU A 46 -7.79 21.36 -36.47
N LEU A 47 -8.86 22.15 -36.62
CA LEU A 47 -8.97 23.48 -36.02
C LEU A 47 -8.87 23.44 -34.49
N LYS A 48 -9.59 22.53 -33.83
CA LYS A 48 -9.58 22.42 -32.36
C LYS A 48 -8.21 22.01 -31.83
N ARG A 49 -7.51 21.07 -32.49
CA ARG A 49 -6.17 20.62 -32.11
C ARG A 49 -5.13 21.72 -32.33
N MET A 50 -5.20 22.44 -33.46
CA MET A 50 -4.39 23.64 -33.71
C MET A 50 -4.57 24.68 -32.59
N PHE A 51 -5.82 24.95 -32.21
CA PHE A 51 -6.11 25.88 -31.13
C PHE A 51 -5.68 25.34 -29.76
N ALA A 52 -5.71 24.04 -29.52
CA ALA A 52 -5.17 23.47 -28.29
C ALA A 52 -3.67 23.76 -28.14
N TYR A 53 -2.84 23.45 -29.14
CA TYR A 53 -1.39 23.74 -29.06
C TYR A 53 -1.07 25.24 -29.07
N ALA A 54 -1.84 26.07 -29.77
CA ALA A 54 -1.69 27.52 -29.66
C ALA A 54 -2.02 28.04 -28.24
N THR A 55 -2.85 27.31 -27.48
CA THR A 55 -3.06 27.60 -26.05
C THR A 55 -1.85 27.19 -25.23
N VAL A 56 -1.29 25.99 -25.48
CA VAL A 56 -0.04 25.53 -24.84
C VAL A 56 1.08 26.55 -25.07
N SER A 57 1.20 27.07 -26.29
CA SER A 57 2.16 28.13 -26.64
C SER A 57 1.98 29.39 -25.79
N GLN A 58 0.75 29.94 -25.70
CA GLN A 58 0.51 31.14 -24.89
C GLN A 58 0.68 30.88 -23.38
N LEU A 59 0.32 29.70 -22.89
CA LEU A 59 0.59 29.36 -21.49
C LEU A 59 2.10 29.29 -21.22
N GLY A 60 2.88 28.75 -22.16
CA GLY A 60 4.34 28.81 -22.11
C GLY A 60 4.86 30.25 -22.05
N LEU A 61 4.27 31.17 -22.82
CA LEU A 61 4.57 32.60 -22.74
C LEU A 61 4.27 33.16 -21.35
N PHE A 62 3.10 32.86 -20.76
CA PHE A 62 2.77 33.32 -19.40
C PHE A 62 3.70 32.73 -18.34
N VAL A 63 4.06 31.45 -18.44
CA VAL A 63 5.05 30.81 -17.56
C VAL A 63 6.39 31.52 -17.70
N CYS A 64 6.84 31.81 -18.91
CA CYS A 64 8.06 32.55 -19.17
C CYS A 64 8.02 33.97 -18.59
N MET A 65 6.88 34.66 -18.73
CA MET A 65 6.62 36.00 -18.19
C MET A 65 6.75 36.04 -16.66
N TYR A 66 6.08 35.13 -15.94
CA TYR A 66 6.24 35.00 -14.48
C TYR A 66 7.63 34.51 -14.08
N GLY A 67 8.31 33.75 -14.93
CA GLY A 67 9.71 33.39 -14.76
C GLY A 67 10.62 34.62 -14.73
N LEU A 68 10.46 35.52 -15.70
CA LEU A 68 11.18 36.80 -15.77
C LEU A 68 10.82 37.74 -14.61
N GLY A 69 9.57 37.66 -14.12
CA GLY A 69 9.09 38.35 -12.91
C GLY A 69 9.92 38.10 -11.65
N GLY A 70 10.65 36.99 -11.57
CA GLY A 70 11.53 36.65 -10.44
C GLY A 70 12.96 37.18 -10.55
N ALA A 71 13.31 37.91 -11.61
CA ALA A 71 14.62 38.54 -11.69
C ALA A 71 14.71 39.68 -10.65
N THR A 72 15.77 39.65 -9.82
CA THR A 72 16.00 40.55 -8.67
C THR A 72 16.30 42.02 -9.03
N ASP A 73 16.31 42.36 -10.31
CA ASP A 73 16.50 43.74 -10.77
C ASP A 73 15.12 44.42 -10.84
N GLY A 74 15.03 45.74 -10.65
CA GLY A 74 13.75 46.49 -10.75
C GLY A 74 12.98 46.30 -12.07
N HIS A 75 13.62 45.66 -13.05
CA HIS A 75 13.09 45.37 -14.39
C HIS A 75 12.67 43.91 -14.62
N GLY A 76 12.87 43.01 -13.65
CA GLY A 76 12.20 41.70 -13.68
C GLY A 76 10.70 41.86 -13.50
N VAL A 77 10.33 42.79 -12.60
CA VAL A 77 8.94 43.10 -12.25
C VAL A 77 8.17 43.71 -13.42
N SER A 78 8.81 44.49 -14.31
CA SER A 78 8.17 45.01 -15.51
C SER A 78 7.74 43.91 -16.51
N ALA A 79 8.23 42.67 -16.36
CA ALA A 79 7.78 41.54 -17.18
C ALA A 79 6.36 41.08 -16.84
N ILE A 80 5.92 41.26 -15.59
CA ILE A 80 4.59 40.88 -15.11
C ILE A 80 3.63 42.07 -15.06
N ASP A 81 4.04 43.23 -15.56
CA ASP A 81 3.16 44.38 -15.64
C ASP A 81 1.97 44.08 -16.56
N TRP A 82 0.79 44.44 -16.08
CA TRP A 82 -0.48 44.19 -16.78
C TRP A 82 -0.74 42.69 -17.08
N ASP A 83 -0.24 41.78 -16.24
CA ASP A 83 -0.34 40.34 -16.42
C ASP A 83 -1.78 39.82 -16.50
N LEU A 84 -2.69 40.36 -15.68
CA LEU A 84 -4.11 40.00 -15.72
C LEU A 84 -4.73 40.41 -17.06
N SER A 85 -4.36 41.60 -17.56
CA SER A 85 -4.80 42.08 -18.87
C SER A 85 -4.28 41.21 -20.01
N GLN A 86 -3.05 40.69 -19.93
CA GLN A 86 -2.53 39.71 -20.90
C GLN A 86 -3.28 38.37 -20.83
N ILE A 87 -3.58 37.88 -19.63
CA ILE A 87 -4.37 36.67 -19.41
C ILE A 87 -5.79 36.81 -19.94
N ALA A 88 -6.43 37.97 -19.68
CA ALA A 88 -7.75 38.32 -20.15
C ALA A 88 -7.79 38.42 -21.68
N SER A 89 -6.81 39.11 -22.29
CA SER A 89 -6.70 39.19 -23.74
C SER A 89 -6.64 37.81 -24.38
N HIS A 90 -5.83 36.89 -23.84
CA HIS A 90 -5.83 35.50 -24.29
C HIS A 90 -7.20 34.83 -24.18
N ALA A 91 -7.93 35.01 -23.08
CA ALA A 91 -9.27 34.44 -22.95
C ALA A 91 -10.23 35.01 -24.01
N LEU A 92 -10.16 36.32 -24.28
CA LEU A 92 -11.05 37.04 -25.19
C LEU A 92 -10.87 36.68 -26.66
N TYR A 93 -9.67 36.30 -27.14
CA TYR A 93 -9.52 35.76 -28.49
C TYR A 93 -9.63 34.24 -28.55
N LYS A 94 -9.25 33.52 -27.48
CA LYS A 94 -9.25 32.04 -27.49
C LYS A 94 -10.64 31.44 -27.42
N ALA A 95 -11.51 31.96 -26.55
CA ALA A 95 -12.87 31.45 -26.43
C ALA A 95 -13.63 31.58 -27.78
N PRO A 96 -13.55 32.72 -28.51
CA PRO A 96 -14.07 32.83 -29.87
C PRO A 96 -13.52 31.82 -30.86
N LEU A 97 -12.20 31.56 -30.89
CA LEU A 97 -11.61 30.57 -31.79
C LEU A 97 -12.26 29.18 -31.60
N PHE A 98 -12.47 28.74 -30.35
CA PHE A 98 -13.10 27.45 -30.07
C PHE A 98 -14.61 27.44 -30.33
N LEU A 99 -15.33 28.50 -29.92
CA LEU A 99 -16.78 28.62 -30.15
C LEU A 99 -17.09 28.64 -31.64
N VAL A 100 -16.34 29.41 -32.43
CA VAL A 100 -16.52 29.52 -33.87
C VAL A 100 -16.08 28.28 -34.62
N ALA A 101 -14.98 27.62 -34.21
CA ALA A 101 -14.64 26.30 -34.78
C ALA A 101 -15.74 25.27 -34.52
N GLY A 102 -16.36 25.28 -33.33
CA GLY A 102 -17.53 24.46 -33.03
C GLY A 102 -18.75 24.81 -33.89
N ALA A 103 -19.05 26.10 -34.05
CA ALA A 103 -20.15 26.58 -34.86
C ALA A 103 -19.98 26.23 -36.36
N LEU A 104 -18.77 26.35 -36.90
CA LEU A 104 -18.44 25.97 -38.28
C LEU A 104 -18.47 24.46 -38.49
N ALA A 105 -17.99 23.68 -37.52
CA ALA A 105 -18.09 22.22 -37.54
C ALA A 105 -19.54 21.73 -37.52
N HIS A 106 -20.42 22.42 -36.78
CA HIS A 106 -21.83 22.08 -36.71
C HIS A 106 -22.61 22.53 -37.95
N ARG A 107 -22.36 23.74 -38.46
CA ARG A 107 -23.13 24.33 -39.58
C ARG A 107 -22.66 23.92 -40.97
N VAL A 108 -21.35 23.76 -41.15
CA VAL A 108 -20.73 23.53 -42.47
C VAL A 108 -20.03 22.17 -42.52
N GLY A 109 -19.97 21.44 -41.38
CA GLY A 109 -19.20 20.20 -41.28
C GLY A 109 -17.68 20.43 -41.23
N ALA A 110 -17.22 21.69 -41.24
CA ALA A 110 -15.80 22.04 -41.34
C ALA A 110 -15.09 21.89 -39.99
N ARG A 111 -14.31 20.81 -39.84
CA ARG A 111 -13.44 20.52 -38.69
C ARG A 111 -11.96 20.71 -39.03
N ARG A 112 -11.59 20.57 -40.30
CA ARG A 112 -10.22 20.73 -40.78
C ARG A 112 -10.03 22.05 -41.52
N MET A 113 -8.79 22.55 -41.52
CA MET A 113 -8.41 23.77 -42.23
C MET A 113 -8.73 23.70 -43.73
N SER A 114 -8.50 22.55 -44.36
CA SER A 114 -8.76 22.34 -45.79
C SER A 114 -10.25 22.42 -46.15
N GLU A 115 -11.15 22.10 -45.23
CA GLU A 115 -12.59 22.13 -45.44
C GLU A 115 -13.15 23.58 -45.48
N LEU A 116 -12.42 24.54 -44.91
CA LEU A 116 -12.73 25.97 -44.96
C LEU A 116 -12.39 26.61 -46.32
N PHE A 117 -11.76 25.87 -47.23
CA PHE A 117 -11.25 26.43 -48.48
C PHE A 117 -12.34 27.13 -49.31
N GLY A 118 -12.16 28.42 -49.58
CA GLY A 118 -13.08 29.22 -50.39
C GLY A 118 -14.46 29.43 -49.75
N LEU A 119 -14.59 29.26 -48.43
CA LEU A 119 -15.84 29.46 -47.70
C LEU A 119 -16.50 30.81 -47.99
N TRP A 120 -15.69 31.87 -48.18
CA TRP A 120 -16.20 33.20 -48.53
C TRP A 120 -16.90 33.23 -49.90
N ARG A 121 -16.33 32.53 -50.89
CA ARG A 121 -16.83 32.47 -52.27
C ARG A 121 -18.01 31.50 -52.43
N ARG A 122 -18.03 30.40 -51.66
CA ARG A 122 -19.11 29.38 -51.69
C ARG A 122 -20.49 29.90 -51.26
N ARG A 123 -20.58 31.10 -50.68
CA ARG A 123 -21.82 31.77 -50.23
C ARG A 123 -22.75 30.88 -49.39
N VAL A 124 -22.19 30.04 -48.53
CA VAL A 124 -22.97 29.20 -47.61
C VAL A 124 -23.78 30.08 -46.65
N PRO A 125 -25.12 29.97 -46.59
CA PRO A 125 -25.96 30.77 -45.71
C PRO A 125 -25.52 30.63 -44.24
N GLY A 126 -25.36 31.76 -43.54
CA GLY A 126 -25.02 31.77 -42.10
C GLY A 126 -23.57 31.42 -41.74
N ALA A 127 -22.68 31.18 -42.71
CA ALA A 127 -21.26 30.86 -42.46
C ALA A 127 -20.31 32.08 -42.51
N ARG A 128 -20.72 33.19 -43.16
CA ARG A 128 -19.88 34.39 -43.33
C ARG A 128 -19.54 35.08 -42.01
N LEU A 129 -20.53 35.30 -41.14
CA LEU A 129 -20.32 35.96 -39.85
C LEU A 129 -19.38 35.13 -38.94
N PRO A 130 -19.59 33.81 -38.74
CA PRO A 130 -18.61 32.94 -38.09
C PRO A 130 -17.21 33.03 -38.73
N ALA A 131 -17.12 33.03 -40.07
CA ALA A 131 -15.83 33.17 -40.74
C ALA A 131 -15.13 34.50 -40.42
N VAL A 132 -15.85 35.63 -40.43
CA VAL A 132 -15.28 36.93 -40.03
C VAL A 132 -14.79 36.91 -38.59
N ILE A 133 -15.57 36.33 -37.67
CA ILE A 133 -15.17 36.24 -36.26
C ILE A 133 -13.95 35.32 -36.09
N LEU A 134 -13.88 34.22 -36.85
CA LEU A 134 -12.70 33.34 -36.88
C LEU A 134 -11.45 34.09 -37.32
N LEU A 135 -11.55 34.87 -38.40
CA LEU A 135 -10.43 35.67 -38.93
C LEU A 135 -10.04 36.80 -37.98
N ALA A 136 -11.02 37.49 -37.39
CA ALA A 136 -10.77 38.54 -36.41
C ALA A 136 -10.12 38.00 -35.12
N ALA A 137 -10.54 36.82 -34.65
CA ALA A 137 -9.90 36.14 -33.53
C ALA A 137 -8.51 35.58 -33.90
N GLY A 138 -8.33 35.11 -35.13
CA GLY A 138 -7.04 34.68 -35.68
C GLY A 138 -6.04 35.83 -35.79
N TYR A 139 -6.49 37.02 -36.20
CA TYR A 139 -5.69 38.25 -36.22
C TYR A 139 -5.29 38.67 -34.80
N ALA A 140 -6.21 38.55 -33.83
CA ALA A 140 -5.87 38.76 -32.42
C ALA A 140 -4.85 37.73 -31.89
N LEU A 141 -4.94 36.45 -32.28
CA LEU A 141 -3.93 35.42 -31.96
C LEU A 141 -2.55 35.77 -32.55
N ALA A 142 -2.51 36.28 -33.78
CA ALA A 142 -1.29 36.78 -34.40
C ALA A 142 -0.72 37.99 -33.66
N GLY A 143 -1.53 38.68 -32.84
CA GLY A 143 -1.16 39.93 -32.18
C GLY A 143 -1.09 41.06 -33.18
N GLY A 144 -2.06 41.17 -34.10
CA GLY A 144 -2.06 42.22 -35.10
C GLY A 144 -2.35 43.61 -34.51
N PRO A 145 -1.77 44.69 -35.08
CA PRO A 145 -1.99 46.06 -34.63
C PRO A 145 -3.46 46.42 -34.45
N GLY A 146 -3.78 47.19 -33.40
CA GLY A 146 -5.16 47.55 -33.03
C GLY A 146 -5.89 46.53 -32.14
N THR A 147 -5.22 45.47 -31.71
CA THR A 147 -5.76 44.51 -30.71
C THR A 147 -5.04 44.62 -29.39
N VAL A 148 -5.71 44.30 -28.28
CA VAL A 148 -5.05 44.20 -26.95
C VAL A 148 -3.86 43.21 -26.98
N SER A 149 -3.95 42.16 -27.81
CA SER A 149 -2.88 41.17 -27.93
C SER A 149 -1.61 41.71 -28.60
N PHE A 150 -1.70 42.74 -29.44
CA PHE A 150 -0.52 43.40 -29.99
C PHE A 150 0.25 44.11 -28.88
N VAL A 151 -0.46 44.92 -28.09
CA VAL A 151 0.13 45.61 -26.93
C VAL A 151 0.71 44.61 -25.94
N ALA A 152 -0.02 43.55 -25.60
CA ALA A 152 0.46 42.49 -24.70
C ALA A 152 1.75 41.81 -25.19
N LYS A 153 1.88 41.55 -26.50
CA LYS A 153 3.12 40.98 -27.08
C LYS A 153 4.26 41.98 -27.09
N GLU A 154 3.96 43.24 -27.35
CA GLU A 154 4.95 44.32 -27.35
C GLU A 154 5.55 44.50 -25.94
N LEU A 155 4.71 44.45 -24.90
CA LEU A 155 5.16 44.45 -23.49
C LEU A 155 6.06 43.25 -23.19
N PHE A 156 5.69 42.06 -23.66
CA PHE A 156 6.52 40.87 -23.49
C PHE A 156 7.86 40.96 -24.25
N PHE A 157 7.89 41.51 -25.46
CA PHE A 157 9.16 41.75 -26.18
C PHE A 157 10.01 42.82 -25.49
N GLY A 158 9.39 43.87 -24.95
CA GLY A 158 10.05 44.86 -24.11
C GLY A 158 10.74 44.24 -22.90
N SER A 159 10.02 43.40 -22.16
CA SER A 159 10.56 42.75 -20.96
C SER A 159 11.66 41.75 -21.26
N VAL A 160 11.53 40.95 -22.33
CA VAL A 160 12.58 40.02 -22.75
C VAL A 160 13.82 40.77 -23.25
N ARG A 161 13.67 41.84 -24.05
CA ARG A 161 14.79 42.68 -24.51
C ARG A 161 15.54 43.28 -23.33
N HIS A 162 14.80 43.77 -22.34
CA HIS A 162 15.39 44.43 -21.19
C HIS A 162 16.12 43.42 -20.30
N ALA A 163 15.52 42.26 -20.03
CA ALA A 163 16.14 41.16 -19.31
C ALA A 163 17.38 40.61 -20.04
N ALA A 164 17.37 40.60 -21.38
CA ALA A 164 18.51 40.22 -22.21
C ALA A 164 19.69 41.21 -22.13
N GLY A 165 19.41 42.50 -21.83
CA GLY A 165 20.43 43.52 -21.64
C GLY A 165 21.31 43.29 -20.40
N THR A 166 20.74 42.71 -19.34
CA THR A 166 21.47 42.35 -18.11
C THR A 166 21.96 40.91 -18.12
N ARG A 167 21.29 40.01 -18.83
CA ARG A 167 21.61 38.57 -18.92
C ARG A 167 21.66 38.12 -20.39
N PRO A 168 22.83 38.07 -21.04
CA PRO A 168 22.93 37.84 -22.48
C PRO A 168 22.38 36.48 -22.95
N LEU A 169 22.33 35.48 -22.06
CA LEU A 169 21.74 34.18 -22.36
C LEU A 169 20.22 34.25 -22.63
N LEU A 170 19.52 35.28 -22.14
CA LEU A 170 18.09 35.49 -22.40
C LEU A 170 17.79 36.01 -23.82
N VAL A 171 18.81 36.36 -24.61
CA VAL A 171 18.63 36.63 -26.05
C VAL A 171 18.03 35.42 -26.77
N VAL A 172 18.34 34.19 -26.32
CA VAL A 172 17.73 32.97 -26.87
C VAL A 172 16.22 32.98 -26.65
N VAL A 173 15.74 33.48 -25.51
CA VAL A 173 14.31 33.64 -25.22
C VAL A 173 13.67 34.66 -26.15
N ALA A 174 14.36 35.77 -26.46
CA ALA A 174 13.89 36.77 -27.42
C ALA A 174 13.71 36.16 -28.82
N VAL A 175 14.69 35.37 -29.28
CA VAL A 175 14.62 34.65 -30.55
C VAL A 175 13.45 33.65 -30.54
N MET A 176 13.31 32.84 -29.49
CA MET A 176 12.19 31.90 -29.35
C MET A 176 10.82 32.61 -29.34
N ALA A 177 10.73 33.79 -28.73
CA ALA A 177 9.53 34.61 -28.71
C ALA A 177 9.17 35.16 -30.09
N VAL A 178 10.15 35.66 -30.86
CA VAL A 178 9.94 36.10 -32.25
C VAL A 178 9.53 34.94 -33.14
N MET A 179 10.17 33.78 -33.01
CA MET A 179 9.82 32.57 -33.75
C MET A 179 8.41 32.08 -33.42
N THR A 180 8.01 32.17 -32.14
CA THR A 180 6.64 31.86 -31.70
C THR A 180 5.62 32.83 -32.32
N ALA A 181 5.90 34.14 -32.29
CA ALA A 181 5.04 35.14 -32.89
C ALA A 181 4.93 34.96 -34.41
N MET A 182 6.03 34.65 -35.09
CA MET A 182 6.08 34.27 -36.50
C MET A 182 5.14 33.10 -36.81
N CYS A 183 5.17 32.03 -36.01
CA CYS A 183 4.26 30.88 -36.17
C CYS A 183 2.78 31.29 -35.99
N ASN A 184 2.47 32.12 -34.99
CA ASN A 184 1.10 32.60 -34.76
C ASN A 184 0.59 33.46 -35.93
N VAL A 185 1.43 34.33 -36.49
CA VAL A 185 1.12 35.10 -37.70
C VAL A 185 0.90 34.16 -38.89
N ALA A 186 1.78 33.16 -39.08
CA ALA A 186 1.62 32.17 -40.14
C ALA A 186 0.30 31.39 -40.04
N ILE A 187 -0.16 31.04 -38.83
CA ILE A 187 -1.47 30.42 -38.60
C ILE A 187 -2.61 31.36 -39.04
N ALA A 188 -2.57 32.64 -38.66
CA ALA A 188 -3.60 33.62 -39.04
C ALA A 188 -3.63 33.89 -40.55
N VAL A 189 -2.47 33.95 -41.20
CA VAL A 189 -2.35 34.07 -42.65
C VAL A 189 -2.92 32.83 -43.34
N ARG A 190 -2.61 31.62 -42.87
CA ARG A 190 -3.17 30.38 -43.41
C ARG A 190 -4.69 30.30 -43.25
N LEU A 191 -5.23 30.68 -42.08
CA LEU A 191 -6.68 30.78 -41.86
C LEU A 191 -7.33 31.77 -42.84
N THR A 192 -6.72 32.93 -43.01
CA THR A 192 -7.23 33.99 -43.90
C THR A 192 -7.23 33.53 -45.36
N ALA A 193 -6.09 33.04 -45.84
CA ALA A 193 -5.95 32.60 -47.23
C ALA A 193 -6.86 31.41 -47.57
N THR A 194 -7.04 30.46 -46.64
CA THR A 194 -7.95 29.33 -46.83
C THR A 194 -9.42 29.78 -46.89
N VAL A 195 -9.89 30.62 -45.97
CA VAL A 195 -11.28 31.13 -45.97
C VAL A 195 -11.61 31.91 -47.24
N PHE A 196 -10.70 32.78 -47.70
CA PHE A 196 -10.87 33.53 -48.94
C PHE A 196 -10.56 32.69 -50.19
N GLY A 197 -10.02 31.47 -50.04
CA GLY A 197 -9.70 30.54 -51.11
C GLY A 197 -8.50 30.97 -51.98
N TRP A 198 -7.64 31.87 -51.49
CA TRP A 198 -6.38 32.14 -52.18
C TRP A 198 -5.54 30.87 -52.11
N ARG A 199 -5.04 30.40 -53.26
CA ARG A 199 -4.12 29.24 -53.32
C ARG A 199 -2.80 29.60 -52.65
N THR A 200 -2.74 29.43 -51.34
CA THR A 200 -1.49 29.42 -50.57
C THR A 200 -1.26 28.01 -50.06
N GLY A 201 -0.78 27.14 -50.96
CA GLY A 201 -0.02 25.95 -50.59
C GLY A 201 -0.71 24.86 -49.75
N VAL A 202 -2.02 24.86 -49.53
CA VAL A 202 -2.74 23.69 -48.97
C VAL A 202 -2.91 22.67 -50.10
N GLY A 203 -2.28 21.50 -49.99
CA GLY A 203 -2.33 20.46 -51.01
C GLY A 203 -3.75 19.95 -51.25
N ASP A 204 -4.15 19.88 -52.51
CA ASP A 204 -5.39 19.25 -52.97
C ASP A 204 -5.34 17.74 -52.69
N ALA A 205 -5.75 17.35 -51.48
CA ALA A 205 -6.12 15.97 -51.19
C ALA A 205 -7.64 15.85 -51.35
N ALA A 206 -8.02 15.46 -52.56
CA ALA A 206 -9.19 14.65 -52.90
C ALA A 206 -10.58 15.08 -52.37
N GLY A 207 -11.43 15.50 -53.31
CA GLY A 207 -12.86 15.23 -53.32
C GLY A 207 -13.57 15.31 -51.97
N ALA A 208 -13.92 16.53 -51.54
CA ALA A 208 -14.87 16.72 -50.46
C ALA A 208 -16.21 16.10 -50.87
N SER A 209 -16.43 14.85 -50.47
CA SER A 209 -17.77 14.30 -50.36
C SER A 209 -18.51 15.18 -49.37
N THR A 210 -19.40 16.01 -49.91
CA THR A 210 -20.37 16.78 -49.13
C THR A 210 -21.26 15.78 -48.41
N HIS A 211 -20.88 15.34 -47.21
CA HIS A 211 -21.81 14.73 -46.29
C HIS A 211 -22.75 15.83 -45.83
N GLY A 212 -23.90 15.89 -46.50
CA GLY A 212 -24.95 16.85 -46.23
C GLY A 212 -25.46 16.72 -44.80
N ALA A 213 -25.48 17.86 -44.11
CA ALA A 213 -26.44 18.16 -43.05
C ALA A 213 -26.50 19.68 -42.86
N GLY A 214 -26.69 20.44 -43.95
CA GLY A 214 -27.10 21.84 -43.83
C GLY A 214 -28.52 21.90 -43.29
N HIS A 215 -28.68 21.97 -41.97
CA HIS A 215 -29.98 22.22 -41.37
C HIS A 215 -30.42 23.63 -41.78
N GLY A 216 -31.54 23.69 -42.51
CA GLY A 216 -32.12 24.93 -43.01
C GLY A 216 -32.40 25.91 -41.87
N ASN A 217 -31.99 27.15 -42.08
CA ASN A 217 -32.29 28.36 -41.31
C ASN A 217 -32.63 28.13 -39.83
N ASP A 218 -31.69 27.56 -39.07
CA ASP A 218 -31.88 27.41 -37.64
C ASP A 218 -31.72 28.78 -36.95
N ARG A 219 -32.86 29.32 -36.49
CA ARG A 219 -32.98 30.62 -35.79
C ARG A 219 -32.02 30.70 -34.58
N TRP A 220 -31.67 29.57 -33.99
CA TRP A 220 -30.79 29.49 -32.82
C TRP A 220 -29.31 29.44 -33.15
N GLY A 221 -28.91 29.22 -34.41
CA GLY A 221 -27.49 29.14 -34.71
C GLY A 221 -26.77 30.49 -34.71
N ALA A 222 -27.49 31.62 -34.56
CA ALA A 222 -26.90 32.90 -34.17
C ALA A 222 -26.34 32.86 -32.74
N VAL A 223 -27.01 32.14 -31.82
CA VAL A 223 -26.61 32.00 -30.41
C VAL A 223 -25.28 31.26 -30.26
N LEU A 224 -24.89 30.42 -31.22
CA LEU A 224 -23.62 29.69 -31.21
C LEU A 224 -22.39 30.59 -31.43
N TRP A 225 -22.51 31.67 -32.20
CA TRP A 225 -21.38 32.56 -32.53
C TRP A 225 -21.53 33.98 -32.00
N LEU A 226 -22.72 34.40 -31.57
CA LEU A 226 -22.97 35.74 -31.03
C LEU A 226 -22.11 36.05 -29.78
N PRO A 227 -21.95 35.14 -28.79
CA PRO A 227 -21.03 35.38 -27.68
C PRO A 227 -19.58 35.53 -28.15
N ALA A 228 -19.18 34.75 -29.16
CA ALA A 228 -17.85 34.86 -29.75
C ALA A 228 -17.63 36.23 -30.41
N ALA A 229 -18.64 36.77 -31.10
CA ALA A 229 -18.58 38.12 -31.67
C ALA A 229 -18.38 39.19 -30.60
N GLY A 230 -19.11 39.10 -29.48
CA GLY A 230 -18.97 40.03 -28.35
C GLY A 230 -17.58 39.98 -27.71
N LEU A 231 -17.04 38.79 -27.49
CA LEU A 231 -15.70 38.61 -26.91
C LEU A 231 -14.59 39.10 -27.85
N VAL A 232 -14.68 38.84 -29.15
CA VAL A 232 -13.76 39.41 -30.13
C VAL A 232 -13.91 40.92 -30.19
N LEU A 233 -15.13 41.47 -30.16
CA LEU A 233 -15.33 42.92 -30.18
C LEU A 233 -14.60 43.60 -29.00
N LEU A 234 -14.70 43.04 -27.79
CA LEU A 234 -13.98 43.55 -26.62
C LEU A 234 -12.45 43.57 -26.82
N GLN A 235 -11.90 42.60 -27.55
CA GLN A 235 -10.46 42.54 -27.88
C GLN A 235 -10.00 43.69 -28.80
N TYR A 236 -10.86 44.17 -29.70
CA TYR A 236 -10.56 45.29 -30.60
C TYR A 236 -10.90 46.63 -29.96
N VAL A 237 -12.03 46.73 -29.25
CA VAL A 237 -12.40 47.95 -28.50
C VAL A 237 -11.32 48.27 -27.47
N GLY A 238 -10.82 47.27 -26.73
CA GLY A 238 -9.75 47.47 -25.77
C GLY A 238 -8.40 47.83 -26.41
N GLY A 239 -8.15 47.41 -27.64
CA GLY A 239 -6.91 47.76 -28.37
C GLY A 239 -6.98 49.14 -28.99
N LEU A 240 -8.10 49.50 -29.61
CA LEU A 240 -8.30 50.79 -30.29
C LEU A 240 -8.59 51.94 -29.32
N VAL A 241 -9.21 51.63 -28.18
CA VAL A 241 -9.54 52.60 -27.13
C VAL A 241 -9.03 52.07 -25.77
N PRO A 242 -7.71 52.12 -25.51
CA PRO A 242 -7.12 51.59 -24.28
C PRO A 242 -7.68 52.22 -23.01
N THR A 243 -8.15 53.47 -23.07
CA THR A 243 -8.81 54.14 -21.92
C THR A 243 -10.02 53.37 -21.40
N VAL A 244 -10.81 52.76 -22.29
CA VAL A 244 -11.96 51.92 -21.91
C VAL A 244 -11.47 50.64 -21.24
N TRP A 245 -10.44 50.01 -21.80
CA TRP A 245 -9.83 48.82 -21.21
C TRP A 245 -9.26 49.08 -19.81
N ASN A 246 -8.48 50.15 -19.69
CA ASN A 246 -7.82 50.56 -18.44
C ASN A 246 -8.82 50.93 -17.35
N SER A 247 -9.96 51.54 -17.71
CA SER A 247 -11.02 51.89 -16.74
C SER A 247 -11.65 50.65 -16.08
N VAL A 248 -11.68 49.52 -16.79
CA VAL A 248 -12.28 48.26 -16.34
C VAL A 248 -11.25 47.36 -15.66
N PHE A 249 -10.10 47.15 -16.29
CA PHE A 249 -9.08 46.22 -15.81
C PHE A 249 -8.07 46.86 -14.84
N GLY A 250 -7.89 48.18 -14.87
CA GLY A 250 -6.93 48.86 -14.01
C GLY A 250 -7.23 48.74 -12.51
N ARG A 251 -8.51 48.53 -12.12
CA ARG A 251 -8.89 48.27 -10.72
C ARG A 251 -8.62 46.82 -10.28
N LEU A 252 -8.44 45.91 -11.23
CA LEU A 252 -8.21 44.48 -11.00
C LEU A 252 -6.73 44.12 -11.12
N GLU A 253 -5.94 44.99 -11.77
CA GLU A 253 -4.51 44.83 -11.97
C GLU A 253 -3.76 45.13 -10.67
N VAL A 254 -2.95 44.16 -10.21
CA VAL A 254 -2.18 44.28 -8.95
C VAL A 254 -0.71 44.56 -9.24
N ASN A 255 -0.22 44.18 -10.43
CA ASN A 255 1.16 44.34 -10.85
C ASN A 255 1.29 45.55 -11.79
N VAL A 256 1.48 46.73 -11.20
CA VAL A 256 1.74 48.00 -11.91
C VAL A 256 2.99 48.61 -11.30
N ASN A 257 4.16 48.23 -11.83
CA ASN A 257 5.44 48.53 -11.19
C ASN A 257 6.28 49.55 -11.97
N ASP A 258 6.03 49.71 -13.26
CA ASP A 258 6.65 50.75 -14.10
C ASP A 258 5.80 52.04 -14.12
N GLU A 259 6.44 53.19 -13.87
CA GLU A 259 5.81 54.51 -13.96
C GLU A 259 5.27 54.81 -15.36
N ALA A 260 5.89 54.25 -16.41
CA ALA A 260 5.41 54.38 -17.79
C ALA A 260 4.04 53.73 -18.00
N PHE A 261 3.68 52.73 -17.20
CA PHE A 261 2.42 52.00 -17.27
C PHE A 261 1.44 52.33 -16.12
N ALA A 262 1.77 53.33 -15.29
CA ALA A 262 0.94 53.79 -14.18
C ALA A 262 -0.43 54.34 -14.64
N GLY A 263 -0.52 54.84 -15.88
CA GLY A 263 -1.75 55.36 -16.47
C GLY A 263 -2.60 54.33 -17.23
N GLY A 264 -2.12 53.09 -17.44
CA GLY A 264 -2.82 52.16 -18.32
C GLY A 264 -1.97 51.34 -19.29
N LEU A 265 -2.62 50.49 -20.08
CA LEU A 265 -2.08 50.06 -21.37
C LEU A 265 -1.84 51.28 -22.29
N PRO A 266 -0.71 51.32 -22.99
CA PRO A 266 -0.34 52.41 -23.90
C PRO A 266 -1.32 52.54 -25.07
N TRP A 267 -1.35 53.73 -25.69
CA TRP A 267 -2.16 53.91 -26.90
C TRP A 267 -1.61 52.99 -28.01
N PHE A 268 -2.45 52.34 -28.83
CA PHE A 268 -1.94 51.34 -29.78
C PHE A 268 -0.99 51.90 -30.85
N TRP A 269 -1.01 53.23 -31.07
CA TRP A 269 -0.04 53.94 -31.93
C TRP A 269 1.28 54.25 -31.23
N GLU A 270 1.35 54.19 -29.91
CA GLU A 270 2.53 54.56 -29.12
C GLU A 270 3.79 53.76 -29.50
N PRO A 271 3.73 52.43 -29.74
CA PRO A 271 4.88 51.70 -30.27
C PRO A 271 5.37 52.21 -31.64
N PHE A 272 4.46 52.73 -32.46
CA PHE A 272 4.79 53.29 -33.78
C PHE A 272 5.30 54.74 -33.70
N LEU A 273 4.89 55.49 -32.67
CA LEU A 273 5.34 56.85 -32.40
C LEU A 273 6.74 56.86 -31.73
N HIS A 274 7.07 55.82 -30.98
CA HIS A 274 8.36 55.60 -30.34
C HIS A 274 9.00 54.29 -30.81
N PRO A 275 9.59 54.25 -32.03
CA PRO A 275 10.10 53.02 -32.60
C PRO A 275 11.27 52.47 -31.77
N GLY A 276 11.08 51.27 -31.22
CA GLY A 276 12.06 50.55 -30.40
C GLY A 276 12.40 49.17 -30.92
N VAL A 277 13.33 48.49 -30.23
CA VAL A 277 13.68 47.09 -30.49
C VAL A 277 12.46 46.14 -30.41
N PRO A 278 11.52 46.31 -29.45
CA PRO A 278 10.29 45.51 -29.42
C PRO A 278 9.45 45.62 -30.70
N LEU A 279 9.30 46.84 -31.24
CA LEU A 279 8.57 47.06 -32.49
C LEU A 279 9.28 46.37 -33.66
N ALA A 280 10.62 46.43 -33.71
CA ALA A 280 11.40 45.72 -34.73
C ALA A 280 11.22 44.20 -34.64
N MET A 281 11.15 43.64 -33.44
CA MET A 281 10.83 42.21 -33.20
C MET A 281 9.42 41.87 -33.68
N SER A 282 8.43 42.72 -33.40
CA SER A 282 7.04 42.59 -33.87
C SER A 282 6.95 42.66 -35.41
N MET A 283 7.62 43.63 -36.05
CA MET A 283 7.69 43.76 -37.51
C MET A 283 8.38 42.55 -38.14
N ALA A 284 9.49 42.08 -37.56
CA ALA A 284 10.18 40.87 -38.03
C ALA A 284 9.28 39.64 -37.93
N ALA A 285 8.59 39.44 -36.80
CA ALA A 285 7.64 38.34 -36.64
C ALA A 285 6.48 38.40 -37.64
N ILE A 286 5.95 39.60 -37.95
CA ILE A 286 4.89 39.77 -38.94
C ILE A 286 5.39 39.45 -40.35
N VAL A 287 6.52 40.02 -40.77
CA VAL A 287 7.08 39.81 -42.12
C VAL A 287 7.47 38.35 -42.33
N LEU A 288 8.24 37.78 -41.40
CA LEU A 288 8.65 36.37 -41.46
C LEU A 288 7.44 35.44 -41.33
N GLY A 289 6.43 35.81 -40.54
CA GLY A 289 5.22 35.03 -40.35
C GLY A 289 4.34 35.00 -41.59
N ILE A 290 4.21 36.12 -42.31
CA ILE A 290 3.54 36.19 -43.61
C ILE A 290 4.30 35.34 -44.63
N ALA A 291 5.63 35.47 -44.69
CA ALA A 291 6.46 34.64 -45.57
C ALA A 291 6.27 33.14 -45.27
N LEU A 292 6.32 32.74 -43.99
CA LEU A 292 6.12 31.36 -43.55
C LEU A 292 4.70 30.86 -43.83
N GLY A 293 3.69 31.70 -43.61
CA GLY A 293 2.28 31.41 -43.87
C GLY A 293 1.96 31.16 -45.34
N CYS A 294 2.61 31.91 -46.23
CA CYS A 294 2.53 31.73 -47.69
C CYS A 294 3.44 30.61 -48.21
N SER A 295 4.48 30.23 -47.45
CA SER A 295 5.46 29.23 -47.86
C SER A 295 4.95 27.80 -47.82
N ALA A 296 5.73 26.93 -48.46
CA ALA A 296 5.57 25.50 -48.44
C ALA A 296 6.09 24.78 -47.20
N LEU A 297 6.78 25.52 -46.33
CA LEU A 297 7.53 24.98 -45.22
C LEU A 297 6.58 24.60 -44.08
N MET A 298 6.91 23.52 -43.36
CA MET A 298 6.17 23.05 -42.18
C MET A 298 4.66 22.78 -42.46
N ARG A 299 4.37 22.18 -43.61
CA ARG A 299 3.01 21.71 -43.99
C ARG A 299 2.76 20.23 -43.67
N GLY A 300 3.81 19.47 -43.39
CA GLY A 300 3.68 18.07 -42.98
C GLY A 300 3.01 17.97 -41.62
N GLN A 301 2.11 16.99 -41.47
CA GLN A 301 1.64 16.59 -40.16
C GLN A 301 2.77 15.80 -39.49
N VAL A 302 3.35 16.36 -38.43
CA VAL A 302 4.30 15.64 -37.58
C VAL A 302 3.49 14.88 -36.54
N ASP A 303 3.80 13.60 -36.36
CA ASP A 303 3.29 12.81 -35.25
C ASP A 303 3.77 13.45 -33.95
N ASP A 304 2.84 13.83 -33.08
CA ASP A 304 3.21 14.36 -31.77
C ASP A 304 3.96 13.27 -30.99
N VAL A 305 5.21 13.56 -30.61
CA VAL A 305 6.03 12.65 -29.80
C VAL A 305 5.32 12.37 -28.46
N HIS A 306 4.54 13.32 -27.94
CA HIS A 306 3.75 13.16 -26.72
C HIS A 306 2.65 12.09 -26.85
N ASP A 307 2.14 11.83 -28.07
CA ASP A 307 1.18 10.74 -28.31
C ASP A 307 1.83 9.35 -28.12
N ARG A 308 3.17 9.26 -28.15
CA ARG A 308 3.93 8.01 -27.94
C ARG A 308 4.51 7.89 -26.53
N ILE A 309 4.95 9.00 -25.92
CA ILE A 309 5.60 8.98 -24.60
C ILE A 309 4.69 8.39 -23.52
N TYR A 310 3.44 8.87 -23.42
CA TYR A 310 2.55 8.42 -22.36
C TYR A 310 2.16 6.94 -22.50
N PRO A 311 1.70 6.44 -23.67
CA PRO A 311 1.38 5.02 -23.82
C PRO A 311 2.58 4.09 -23.58
N GLU A 312 3.78 4.47 -24.03
CA GLU A 312 4.98 3.65 -23.79
C GLU A 312 5.39 3.64 -22.33
N SER A 313 5.33 4.77 -21.64
CA SER A 313 5.58 4.84 -20.19
C SER A 313 4.60 3.94 -19.41
N TYR A 314 3.32 3.97 -19.78
CA TYR A 314 2.29 3.12 -19.19
C TYR A 314 2.55 1.62 -19.44
N ARG A 315 2.89 1.24 -20.68
CA ARG A 315 3.28 -0.14 -21.02
C ARG A 315 4.50 -0.60 -20.23
N LEU A 316 5.49 0.27 -20.06
CA LEU A 316 6.71 -0.01 -19.32
C LEU A 316 6.41 -0.33 -17.85
N ILE A 317 5.60 0.52 -17.22
CA ILE A 317 5.15 0.35 -15.83
C ILE A 317 4.42 -0.98 -15.67
N LEU A 318 3.48 -1.31 -16.56
CA LEU A 318 2.75 -2.57 -16.48
C LEU A 318 3.64 -3.79 -16.69
N ARG A 319 4.56 -3.74 -17.67
CA ARG A 319 5.44 -4.86 -17.99
C ARG A 319 6.39 -5.18 -16.84
N TYR A 320 7.02 -4.16 -16.26
CA TYR A 320 7.90 -4.37 -15.11
C TYR A 320 7.14 -4.67 -13.84
N GLY A 321 5.99 -4.04 -13.61
CA GLY A 321 5.11 -4.34 -12.48
C GLY A 321 4.67 -5.79 -12.47
N HIS A 322 4.22 -6.31 -13.61
CA HIS A 322 3.84 -7.71 -13.77
C HIS A 322 5.03 -8.65 -13.55
N ARG A 323 6.21 -8.32 -14.10
CA ARG A 323 7.43 -9.12 -13.91
C ARG A 323 7.90 -9.13 -12.46
N ALA A 324 7.81 -8.00 -11.75
CA ALA A 324 8.15 -7.90 -10.34
C ALA A 324 7.18 -8.72 -9.49
N PHE A 325 5.88 -8.63 -9.76
CA PHE A 325 4.85 -9.38 -9.05
C PHE A 325 5.09 -10.89 -9.13
N HIS A 326 5.30 -11.44 -10.33
CA HIS A 326 5.52 -12.88 -10.48
C HIS A 326 6.87 -13.39 -9.97
N ARG A 327 7.86 -12.51 -9.81
CA ARG A 327 9.14 -12.87 -9.17
C ARG A 327 8.99 -13.02 -7.66
N VAL A 328 8.19 -12.18 -7.02
CA VAL A 328 7.98 -12.20 -5.57
C VAL A 328 6.87 -13.20 -5.20
N GLN A 329 5.72 -13.11 -5.88
CA GLN A 329 4.52 -13.89 -5.58
C GLN A 329 4.51 -15.23 -6.33
N THR A 330 5.39 -16.14 -5.93
CA THR A 330 5.56 -17.46 -6.58
C THR A 330 4.50 -18.50 -6.19
N GLY A 331 3.69 -18.23 -5.15
CA GLY A 331 2.70 -19.17 -4.60
C GLY A 331 3.29 -20.32 -3.76
N HIS A 332 4.61 -20.45 -3.69
CA HIS A 332 5.28 -21.52 -2.96
C HIS A 332 5.77 -21.00 -1.60
N LEU A 333 5.25 -21.59 -0.50
CA LEU A 333 5.62 -21.21 0.88
C LEU A 333 7.15 -21.17 1.11
N ARG A 334 7.89 -22.04 0.42
CA ARG A 334 9.36 -22.12 0.53
C ARG A 334 10.05 -20.80 0.16
N HIS A 335 9.61 -20.12 -0.90
CA HIS A 335 10.23 -18.84 -1.30
C HIS A 335 9.95 -17.75 -0.28
N TYR A 336 8.74 -17.72 0.29
CA TYR A 336 8.37 -16.77 1.34
C TYR A 336 9.16 -17.02 2.63
N LEU A 337 9.38 -18.28 3.02
CA LEU A 337 10.22 -18.61 4.16
C LEU A 337 11.69 -18.22 3.95
N VAL A 338 12.25 -18.45 2.75
CA VAL A 338 13.61 -18.00 2.42
C VAL A 338 13.72 -16.48 2.50
N LEU A 339 12.73 -15.75 1.99
CA LEU A 339 12.69 -14.28 2.09
C LEU A 339 12.62 -13.82 3.55
N MET A 340 11.75 -14.43 4.37
CA MET A 340 11.60 -14.11 5.79
C MET A 340 12.91 -14.36 6.55
N PHE A 341 13.55 -15.51 6.36
CA PHE A 341 14.84 -15.81 7.00
C PHE A 341 15.97 -14.93 6.49
N ALA A 342 16.01 -14.60 5.20
CA ALA A 342 16.99 -13.68 4.65
C ALA A 342 16.82 -12.27 5.24
N MET A 343 15.58 -11.81 5.44
CA MET A 343 15.29 -10.53 6.09
C MET A 343 15.67 -10.54 7.57
N LEU A 344 15.42 -11.63 8.29
CA LEU A 344 15.87 -11.80 9.68
C LEU A 344 17.40 -11.73 9.78
N LEU A 345 18.11 -12.44 8.89
CA LEU A 345 19.58 -12.40 8.84
C LEU A 345 20.07 -10.98 8.51
N LEU A 346 19.42 -10.30 7.56
CA LEU A 346 19.76 -8.92 7.20
C LEU A 346 19.53 -7.96 8.36
N SER A 347 18.40 -8.06 9.08
CA SER A 347 18.08 -7.18 10.21
C SER A 347 19.06 -7.36 11.36
N ILE A 348 19.47 -8.60 11.65
CA ILE A 348 20.45 -8.88 12.69
C ILE A 348 21.84 -8.44 12.26
N SER A 349 22.22 -8.68 11.01
CA SER A 349 23.49 -8.19 10.46
C SER A 349 23.56 -6.67 10.48
N TRP A 350 22.45 -6.00 10.20
CA TRP A 350 22.31 -4.55 10.28
C TRP A 350 22.43 -4.04 11.72
N ALA A 351 21.78 -4.71 12.68
CA ALA A 351 21.91 -4.37 14.10
C ALA A 351 23.36 -4.53 14.59
N ALA A 352 24.01 -5.64 14.24
CA ALA A 352 25.42 -5.90 14.56
C ALA A 352 26.38 -4.92 13.86
N TRP A 353 25.99 -4.36 12.71
CA TRP A 353 26.76 -3.31 12.04
C TRP A 353 26.67 -1.97 12.77
N ILE A 354 25.51 -1.64 13.34
CA ILE A 354 25.31 -0.43 14.16
C ILE A 354 26.01 -0.56 15.51
N ASP A 355 25.87 -1.73 16.17
CA ASP A 355 26.49 -2.03 17.45
C ASP A 355 27.39 -3.27 17.35
N PRO A 356 28.69 -3.07 17.05
CA PRO A 356 29.65 -4.17 16.95
C PRO A 356 29.87 -4.94 18.25
N THR A 357 29.41 -4.44 19.40
CA THR A 357 29.50 -5.18 20.67
C THR A 357 28.65 -6.45 20.64
N MET A 358 27.59 -6.48 19.83
CA MET A 358 26.77 -7.68 19.58
C MET A 358 27.56 -8.84 18.97
N LEU A 359 28.73 -8.60 18.37
CA LEU A 359 29.58 -9.65 17.80
C LEU A 359 30.70 -10.09 18.76
N ARG A 360 30.90 -9.40 19.88
CA ARG A 360 31.92 -9.76 20.85
C ARG A 360 31.45 -10.97 21.65
N LEU A 361 32.36 -11.90 21.90
CA LEU A 361 32.10 -13.03 22.76
C LEU A 361 31.86 -12.50 24.18
N PRO A 362 30.71 -12.81 24.82
CA PRO A 362 30.47 -12.47 26.20
C PRO A 362 31.57 -12.95 27.17
N ASP A 363 31.99 -12.08 28.09
CA ASP A 363 32.97 -12.43 29.11
C ASP A 363 32.35 -13.35 30.17
N GLY A 364 33.11 -14.31 30.70
CA GLY A 364 32.62 -15.21 31.76
C GLY A 364 31.69 -16.34 31.32
N LEU A 365 31.57 -16.61 30.01
CA LEU A 365 30.84 -17.78 29.51
C LEU A 365 31.39 -19.08 30.10
N ALA A 366 30.65 -19.67 31.03
CA ALA A 366 30.83 -21.08 31.38
C ALA A 366 30.20 -21.91 30.24
N PRO A 367 30.98 -22.73 29.50
CA PRO A 367 30.43 -23.49 28.39
C PRO A 367 29.30 -24.44 28.82
N PHE A 368 29.36 -24.94 30.07
CA PHE A 368 28.39 -25.85 30.66
C PHE A 368 28.25 -25.60 32.17
N GLU A 369 27.04 -25.33 32.64
CA GLU A 369 26.74 -25.20 34.08
C GLU A 369 26.54 -26.56 34.76
N SER A 370 25.99 -27.54 34.04
CA SER A 370 25.75 -28.89 34.54
C SER A 370 26.06 -29.96 33.49
N LEU A 371 26.67 -31.06 33.93
CA LEU A 371 26.95 -32.21 33.06
C LEU A 371 25.67 -32.84 32.52
N SER A 372 24.61 -32.90 33.34
CA SER A 372 23.29 -33.39 32.94
C SER A 372 22.66 -32.52 31.87
N GLY A 373 22.71 -31.19 32.01
CA GLY A 373 22.25 -30.24 31.01
C GLY A 373 22.99 -30.39 29.68
N LEU A 374 24.32 -30.53 29.73
CA LEU A 374 25.13 -30.81 28.54
C LEU A 374 24.71 -32.11 27.83
N MET A 375 24.57 -33.21 28.56
CA MET A 375 24.18 -34.49 27.97
C MET A 375 22.81 -34.43 27.31
N LEU A 376 21.83 -33.79 27.96
CA LEU A 376 20.48 -33.62 27.41
C LEU A 376 20.48 -32.69 26.19
N GLY A 377 21.22 -31.58 26.24
CA GLY A 377 21.42 -30.69 25.10
C GLY A 377 22.07 -31.41 23.91
N ALA A 378 23.06 -32.27 24.16
CA ALA A 378 23.68 -33.08 23.12
C ALA A 378 22.68 -34.04 22.44
N VAL A 379 21.73 -34.61 23.19
CA VAL A 379 20.64 -35.42 22.63
C VAL A 379 19.74 -34.58 21.72
N VAL A 380 19.38 -33.35 22.12
CA VAL A 380 18.58 -32.43 21.29
C VAL A 380 19.33 -32.09 19.99
N CYS A 381 20.62 -31.74 20.07
CA CYS A 381 21.45 -31.47 18.90
C CYS A 381 21.57 -32.69 17.98
N ALA A 382 21.79 -33.88 18.54
CA ALA A 382 21.85 -35.12 17.77
C ALA A 382 20.53 -35.43 17.06
N ALA A 383 19.39 -35.22 17.73
CA ALA A 383 18.07 -35.39 17.13
C ALA A 383 17.82 -34.39 15.99
N ALA A 384 18.21 -33.13 16.16
CA ALA A 384 18.10 -32.10 15.12
C ALA A 384 18.92 -32.44 13.86
N ILE A 385 20.12 -33.01 14.03
CA ILE A 385 20.97 -33.49 12.92
C ILE A 385 20.40 -34.75 12.29
N ALA A 386 19.84 -35.67 13.08
CA ALA A 386 19.29 -36.94 12.60
C ALA A 386 17.98 -36.77 11.81
N LEU A 387 17.10 -35.85 12.22
CA LEU A 387 15.78 -35.60 11.58
C LEU A 387 15.81 -35.48 10.05
N PRO A 388 16.69 -34.65 9.43
CA PRO A 388 16.77 -34.55 7.97
C PRO A 388 17.38 -35.78 7.29
N LEU A 389 18.17 -36.59 8.01
CA LEU A 389 18.85 -37.77 7.50
C LEU A 389 17.93 -39.00 7.45
N VAL A 390 16.98 -39.08 8.37
CA VAL A 390 16.02 -40.19 8.45
C VAL A 390 15.04 -40.13 7.27
N SER A 391 14.87 -41.23 6.53
CA SER A 391 13.89 -41.34 5.44
C SER A 391 12.48 -41.69 5.94
N GLU A 392 12.40 -42.56 6.94
CA GLU A 392 11.15 -43.12 7.44
C GLU A 392 10.38 -42.14 8.32
N ARG A 393 9.12 -41.87 7.97
CA ARG A 393 8.30 -40.84 8.65
C ARG A 393 8.04 -41.19 10.12
N VAL A 394 7.80 -42.47 10.42
CA VAL A 394 7.59 -42.95 11.79
C VAL A 394 8.86 -42.73 12.62
N VAL A 395 10.02 -43.07 12.08
CA VAL A 395 11.30 -42.85 12.76
C VAL A 395 11.56 -41.36 12.98
N ARG A 396 11.17 -40.47 12.05
CA ARG A 396 11.26 -39.01 12.28
C ARG A 396 10.42 -38.55 13.48
N VAL A 397 9.21 -39.07 13.64
CA VAL A 397 8.36 -38.75 14.80
C VAL A 397 8.97 -39.28 16.09
N LEU A 398 9.57 -40.48 16.07
CA LEU A 398 10.28 -41.02 17.23
C LEU A 398 11.51 -40.19 17.61
N VAL A 399 12.30 -39.75 16.64
CA VAL A 399 13.46 -38.87 16.87
C VAL A 399 13.03 -37.50 17.40
N LEU A 400 11.93 -36.95 16.88
CA LEU A 400 11.31 -35.73 17.41
C LEU A 400 10.87 -35.94 18.87
N GLY A 401 10.21 -37.08 19.15
CA GLY A 401 9.85 -37.52 20.50
C GLY A 401 11.03 -37.52 21.46
N ALA A 402 12.14 -38.18 21.06
CA ALA A 402 13.36 -38.23 21.86
C ALA A 402 13.90 -36.83 22.20
N SER A 403 13.83 -35.88 21.26
CA SER A 403 14.20 -34.48 21.52
C SER A 403 13.27 -33.81 22.54
N GLY A 404 11.95 -34.06 22.47
CA GLY A 404 10.98 -33.55 23.43
C GLY A 404 11.22 -34.08 24.84
N PHE A 405 11.50 -35.37 25.00
CA PHE A 405 11.87 -35.96 26.29
C PHE A 405 13.20 -35.41 26.84
N ALA A 406 14.17 -35.10 25.97
CA ALA A 406 15.40 -34.45 26.41
C ALA A 406 15.13 -33.02 26.92
N VAL A 407 14.22 -32.28 26.28
CA VAL A 407 13.75 -30.96 26.75
C VAL A 407 13.03 -31.05 28.10
N VAL A 408 12.21 -32.08 28.33
CA VAL A 408 11.62 -32.34 29.67
C VAL A 408 12.72 -32.49 30.71
N GLY A 409 13.78 -33.25 30.40
CA GLY A 409 14.94 -33.37 31.27
C GLY A 409 15.62 -32.03 31.55
N LEU A 410 15.76 -31.17 30.53
CA LEU A 410 16.33 -29.84 30.69
C LEU A 410 15.48 -28.99 31.64
N TYR A 411 14.16 -28.97 31.48
CA TYR A 411 13.27 -28.26 32.41
C TYR A 411 13.41 -28.76 33.86
N LEU A 412 13.60 -30.06 34.08
CA LEU A 412 13.85 -30.58 35.43
C LEU A 412 15.21 -30.16 35.99
N VAL A 413 16.26 -30.15 35.16
CA VAL A 413 17.60 -29.67 35.56
C VAL A 413 17.56 -28.19 35.94
N TYR A 414 16.81 -27.39 35.18
CA TYR A 414 16.61 -25.95 35.42
C TYR A 414 15.41 -25.64 36.33
N GLN A 415 14.98 -26.60 37.16
CA GLN A 415 13.99 -26.41 38.22
C GLN A 415 12.61 -25.86 37.77
N ALA A 416 12.17 -26.21 36.57
CA ALA A 416 10.88 -25.85 35.99
C ALA A 416 9.92 -27.07 35.91
N PRO A 417 9.40 -27.59 37.05
CA PRO A 417 8.62 -28.83 37.09
C PRO A 417 7.27 -28.74 36.35
N ASP A 418 6.59 -27.58 36.37
CA ASP A 418 5.33 -27.41 35.64
C ASP A 418 5.52 -27.43 34.12
N LEU A 419 6.59 -26.80 33.62
CA LEU A 419 6.98 -26.86 32.21
C LEU A 419 7.39 -28.29 31.82
N ALA A 420 8.09 -29.00 32.70
CA ALA A 420 8.46 -30.40 32.46
C ALA A 420 7.22 -31.31 32.33
N LEU A 421 6.24 -31.18 33.23
CA LEU A 421 5.01 -31.98 33.20
C LEU A 421 4.14 -31.66 31.98
N THR A 422 3.93 -30.38 31.67
CA THR A 422 3.19 -29.96 30.47
C THR A 422 3.85 -30.46 29.19
N GLN A 423 5.16 -30.26 29.05
CA GLN A 423 5.93 -30.72 27.89
C GLN A 423 5.88 -32.24 27.74
N LEU A 424 6.00 -33.00 28.82
CA LEU A 424 5.91 -34.46 28.81
C LEU A 424 4.55 -34.93 28.28
N MET A 425 3.46 -34.36 28.81
CA MET A 425 2.12 -34.75 28.39
C MET A 425 1.83 -34.32 26.95
N PHE A 426 2.28 -33.12 26.56
CA PHE A 426 2.18 -32.64 25.20
C PHE A 426 2.95 -33.53 24.22
N GLU A 427 4.15 -33.99 24.58
CA GLU A 427 4.95 -34.88 23.74
C GLU A 427 4.21 -36.20 23.47
N ILE A 428 3.59 -36.79 24.49
CA ILE A 428 2.79 -38.00 24.35
C ILE A 428 1.60 -37.77 23.39
N ILE A 429 0.87 -36.67 23.56
CA ILE A 429 -0.29 -36.32 22.71
C ILE A 429 0.15 -36.02 21.27
N SER A 430 1.23 -35.26 21.09
CA SER A 430 1.71 -34.85 19.78
C SER A 430 2.23 -36.03 18.97
N VAL A 431 2.92 -36.99 19.59
CA VAL A 431 3.35 -38.25 18.95
C VAL A 431 2.13 -39.03 18.47
N ILE A 432 1.09 -39.18 19.29
CA ILE A 432 -0.16 -39.82 18.89
C ILE A 432 -0.78 -39.10 17.68
N LEU A 433 -0.87 -37.77 17.74
CA LEU A 433 -1.44 -36.94 16.69
C LEU A 433 -0.64 -37.07 15.38
N PHE A 434 0.68 -36.97 15.44
CA PHE A 434 1.55 -37.10 14.28
C PHE A 434 1.45 -38.48 13.66
N LEU A 435 1.48 -39.56 14.45
CA LEU A 435 1.32 -40.92 13.91
C LEU A 435 -0.02 -41.10 13.20
N LEU A 436 -1.09 -40.52 13.73
CA LEU A 436 -2.42 -40.54 13.13
C LEU A 436 -2.45 -39.79 11.79
N VAL A 437 -1.90 -38.57 11.75
CA VAL A 437 -1.81 -37.77 10.52
C VAL A 437 -0.89 -38.43 9.48
N LEU A 438 0.23 -39.00 9.90
CA LEU A 438 1.16 -39.67 8.99
C LEU A 438 0.55 -40.89 8.30
N ARG A 439 -0.37 -41.59 8.98
CA ARG A 439 -1.12 -42.72 8.41
C ARG A 439 -2.09 -42.28 7.31
N LEU A 440 -2.59 -41.03 7.36
CA LEU A 440 -3.44 -40.46 6.32
C LEU A 440 -2.66 -40.03 5.06
N LEU A 441 -1.36 -39.78 5.20
CA LEU A 441 -0.55 -39.28 4.09
C LEU A 441 -0.10 -40.41 3.16
N PRO A 442 -0.28 -40.28 1.83
CA PRO A 442 0.23 -41.25 0.87
C PRO A 442 1.74 -41.41 1.01
N ARG A 443 2.25 -42.60 0.65
CA ARG A 443 3.70 -42.82 0.55
C ARG A 443 4.29 -41.76 -0.39
N PRO A 444 5.40 -41.12 -0.02
CA PRO A 444 5.91 -40.01 -0.81
C PRO A 444 6.34 -40.52 -2.19
N ASP A 445 5.82 -39.89 -3.25
CA ASP A 445 6.41 -40.01 -4.58
C ASP A 445 7.87 -39.53 -4.52
N ARG A 446 8.76 -40.20 -5.28
CA ARG A 446 10.18 -39.83 -5.38
C ARG A 446 10.29 -38.38 -5.84
N ARG A 447 10.55 -37.45 -4.91
CA ARG A 447 10.68 -36.02 -5.22
C ARG A 447 11.90 -35.77 -6.12
N PRO A 448 11.84 -34.82 -7.06
CA PRO A 448 13.00 -34.39 -7.82
C PRO A 448 14.12 -33.91 -6.88
N ARG A 449 15.36 -34.32 -7.17
CA ARG A 449 16.57 -33.98 -6.41
C ARG A 449 16.93 -32.51 -6.61
N ILE A 450 16.30 -31.61 -5.83
CA ILE A 450 16.82 -30.25 -5.65
C ILE A 450 18.03 -30.34 -4.70
N SER A 451 19.16 -29.74 -5.08
CA SER A 451 20.35 -29.68 -4.23
C SER A 451 19.98 -29.18 -2.82
N PRO A 452 20.30 -29.93 -1.75
CA PRO A 452 19.99 -29.52 -0.39
C PRO A 452 20.91 -28.41 0.11
N ALA A 453 22.07 -28.21 -0.53
CA ALA A 453 23.13 -27.30 -0.10
C ALA A 453 22.67 -25.86 0.24
N PRO A 454 21.99 -25.09 -0.63
CA PRO A 454 21.62 -23.70 -0.29
C PRO A 454 20.64 -23.63 0.89
N ARG A 455 19.79 -24.64 1.06
CA ARG A 455 18.85 -24.72 2.17
C ARG A 455 19.55 -25.07 3.48
N LEU A 456 20.53 -25.97 3.41
CA LEU A 456 21.37 -26.30 4.55
C LEU A 456 22.17 -25.07 5.01
N VAL A 457 22.79 -24.34 4.08
CA VAL A 457 23.54 -23.11 4.39
C VAL A 457 22.63 -22.09 5.06
N LEU A 458 21.44 -21.82 4.50
CA LEU A 458 20.49 -20.89 5.12
C LEU A 458 20.06 -21.36 6.51
N ALA A 459 19.72 -22.65 6.69
CA ALA A 459 19.29 -23.18 7.98
C ALA A 459 20.41 -23.11 9.04
N VAL A 460 21.65 -23.40 8.66
CA VAL A 460 22.82 -23.27 9.55
C VAL A 460 23.06 -21.81 9.93
N LEU A 461 23.02 -20.88 8.96
CA LEU A 461 23.18 -19.46 9.24
C LEU A 461 22.10 -18.93 10.19
N VAL A 462 20.82 -19.26 9.92
CA VAL A 462 19.70 -18.88 10.79
C VAL A 462 19.85 -19.48 12.18
N GLY A 463 20.20 -20.77 12.28
CA GLY A 463 20.41 -21.44 13.56
C GLY A 463 21.55 -20.84 14.37
N LEU A 464 22.69 -20.55 13.74
CA LEU A 464 23.83 -19.89 14.38
C LEU A 464 23.48 -18.48 14.85
N VAL A 465 22.79 -17.70 14.02
CA VAL A 465 22.40 -16.33 14.36
C VAL A 465 21.39 -16.30 15.49
N ILE A 466 20.35 -17.14 15.46
CA ILE A 466 19.38 -17.23 16.56
C ILE A 466 20.07 -17.72 17.83
N GLY A 467 20.89 -18.78 17.75
CA GLY A 467 21.63 -19.30 18.90
C GLY A 467 22.55 -18.25 19.51
N TRP A 468 23.26 -17.49 18.69
CA TRP A 468 24.09 -16.37 19.13
C TRP A 468 23.26 -15.28 19.82
N MET A 469 22.13 -14.89 19.25
CA MET A 469 21.22 -13.90 19.85
C MET A 469 20.63 -14.39 21.19
N THR A 470 20.31 -15.69 21.31
CA THR A 470 19.86 -16.28 22.57
C THR A 470 20.96 -16.24 23.64
N LEU A 471 22.21 -16.52 23.26
CA LEU A 471 23.36 -16.40 24.17
C LEU A 471 23.58 -14.95 24.62
N LEU A 472 23.53 -13.99 23.69
CA LEU A 472 23.64 -12.56 24.03
C LEU A 472 22.51 -12.12 24.96
N ALA A 473 21.27 -12.54 24.71
CA ALA A 473 20.12 -12.19 25.52
C ALA A 473 20.23 -12.79 26.94
N GLY A 474 20.68 -14.05 27.05
CA GLY A 474 20.92 -14.70 28.35
C GLY A 474 22.03 -13.99 29.13
N HIS A 475 23.16 -13.72 28.49
CA HIS A 475 24.25 -12.99 29.12
C HIS A 475 23.87 -11.57 29.55
N ALA A 476 23.12 -10.85 28.70
CA ALA A 476 22.60 -9.52 29.03
C ALA A 476 21.56 -9.56 30.17
N ALA A 477 20.92 -10.70 30.43
CA ALA A 477 20.06 -10.88 31.60
C ALA A 477 20.90 -11.11 32.87
N GLU A 478 21.95 -11.93 32.80
CA GLU A 478 22.89 -12.19 33.91
C GLU A 478 23.66 -10.93 34.33
N GLN A 479 24.11 -10.12 33.36
CA GLN A 479 24.90 -8.90 33.63
C GLN A 479 24.11 -7.74 34.22
N ARG A 480 22.78 -7.79 34.26
CA ARG A 480 21.98 -6.70 34.85
C ARG A 480 22.22 -6.50 36.34
N GLY A 481 22.89 -7.45 37.01
CA GLY A 481 23.27 -7.37 38.42
C GLY A 481 22.06 -7.30 39.36
N GLU A 482 22.32 -7.38 40.66
CA GLU A 482 21.32 -7.23 41.74
C GLU A 482 20.75 -5.78 41.83
N GLU A 483 21.19 -4.85 40.98
CA GLU A 483 20.85 -3.42 41.07
C GLU A 483 19.46 -3.07 40.48
N VAL A 484 18.82 -3.97 39.71
CA VAL A 484 17.49 -3.75 39.15
C VAL A 484 16.57 -4.90 39.52
N ALA A 485 15.62 -4.63 40.43
CA ALA A 485 14.63 -5.62 40.86
C ALA A 485 13.94 -6.26 39.65
N THR A 486 13.96 -7.59 39.59
CA THR A 486 13.36 -8.31 38.46
C THR A 486 11.87 -8.52 38.70
N LEU A 487 11.10 -8.64 37.61
CA LEU A 487 9.68 -9.02 37.74
C LEU A 487 9.52 -10.43 38.38
N GLY A 488 10.57 -11.27 38.31
CA GLY A 488 10.61 -12.57 38.97
C GLY A 488 10.55 -12.45 40.50
N GLU A 489 11.40 -11.58 41.08
CA GLU A 489 11.39 -11.30 42.52
C GLU A 489 10.04 -10.75 42.97
N PHE A 490 9.44 -9.85 42.19
CA PHE A 490 8.09 -9.36 42.46
C PHE A 490 7.07 -10.51 42.54
N PHE A 491 7.05 -11.43 41.59
CA PHE A 491 6.12 -12.55 41.63
C PHE A 491 6.41 -13.52 42.78
N GLU A 492 7.68 -13.74 43.12
CA GLU A 492 8.06 -14.58 44.26
C GLU A 492 7.54 -14.01 45.59
N GLU A 493 7.75 -12.71 45.83
CA GLU A 493 7.34 -12.03 47.05
C GLU A 493 5.80 -11.94 47.19
N HIS A 494 5.08 -11.79 46.08
CA HIS A 494 3.66 -11.45 46.07
C HIS A 494 2.70 -12.61 45.73
N SER A 495 3.23 -13.79 45.38
CA SER A 495 2.38 -14.95 45.02
C SER A 495 1.58 -15.48 46.21
N LEU A 496 2.16 -15.50 47.41
CA LEU A 496 1.49 -16.00 48.60
C LEU A 496 0.78 -14.90 49.39
N HIS A 497 1.44 -13.76 49.58
CA HIS A 497 0.97 -12.64 50.40
C HIS A 497 0.82 -11.36 49.58
N GLY A 498 -0.19 -10.55 49.89
CA GLY A 498 -0.38 -9.25 49.25
C GLY A 498 0.52 -8.18 49.83
N SER A 499 0.78 -7.13 49.06
CA SER A 499 1.48 -5.93 49.50
C SER A 499 0.69 -4.67 49.16
N GLU A 500 1.17 -3.50 49.59
CA GLU A 500 0.60 -2.22 49.18
C GLU A 500 0.58 -2.04 47.65
N LEU A 501 1.53 -2.63 46.93
CA LEU A 501 1.56 -2.60 45.46
C LEU A 501 0.44 -3.42 44.81
N THR A 502 -0.09 -4.42 45.51
CA THR A 502 -1.15 -5.31 45.02
C THR A 502 -2.49 -5.05 45.71
N ASP A 503 -2.69 -3.83 46.22
CA ASP A 503 -3.87 -3.42 47.00
C ASP A 503 -4.14 -4.33 48.21
N GLY A 504 -3.09 -4.89 48.81
CA GLY A 504 -3.16 -5.82 49.95
C GLY A 504 -3.54 -7.26 49.58
N HIS A 505 -3.61 -7.60 48.29
CA HIS A 505 -4.02 -8.92 47.80
C HIS A 505 -2.86 -9.67 47.14
N GLY A 506 -2.54 -10.86 47.64
CA GLY A 506 -1.60 -11.79 46.99
C GLY A 506 -2.37 -12.85 46.21
N GLY A 507 -1.66 -13.61 45.37
CA GLY A 507 -2.26 -14.71 44.61
C GLY A 507 -2.72 -15.91 45.45
N GLY A 508 -2.39 -15.95 46.74
CA GLY A 508 -2.87 -16.94 47.72
C GLY A 508 -2.24 -18.33 47.62
N GLY A 509 -1.28 -18.53 46.72
CA GLY A 509 -0.74 -19.84 46.38
C GLY A 509 0.78 -19.90 46.47
N ARG A 510 1.31 -21.10 46.75
CA ARG A 510 2.75 -21.35 46.82
C ARG A 510 3.36 -21.69 45.46
N ASN A 511 2.55 -22.13 44.50
CA ASN A 511 3.01 -22.37 43.14
C ASN A 511 3.02 -21.06 42.35
N ILE A 512 4.18 -20.39 42.35
CA ILE A 512 4.40 -19.11 41.66
C ILE A 512 4.00 -19.20 40.17
N VAL A 513 4.35 -20.30 39.48
CA VAL A 513 4.04 -20.45 38.05
C VAL A 513 2.53 -20.51 37.83
N ASN A 514 1.81 -21.35 38.56
CA ASN A 514 0.37 -21.47 38.41
C ASN A 514 -0.34 -20.16 38.80
N VAL A 515 0.08 -19.52 39.89
CA VAL A 515 -0.44 -18.22 40.35
C VAL A 515 -0.25 -17.14 39.28
N ILE A 516 0.92 -17.08 38.63
CA ILE A 516 1.14 -16.17 37.49
C ILE A 516 0.14 -16.46 36.37
N LEU A 517 -0.05 -17.73 36.02
CA LEU A 517 -0.90 -18.12 34.89
C LEU A 517 -2.39 -17.89 35.14
N VAL A 518 -2.89 -18.03 36.37
CA VAL A 518 -4.34 -17.99 36.66
C VAL A 518 -4.79 -16.70 37.32
N ASP A 519 -3.89 -15.96 37.97
CA ASP A 519 -4.19 -14.71 38.68
C ASP A 519 -3.50 -13.52 38.01
N PHE A 520 -2.20 -13.30 38.25
CA PHE A 520 -1.47 -12.11 37.77
C PHE A 520 -1.56 -11.90 36.26
N ARG A 521 -1.48 -12.99 35.48
CA ARG A 521 -1.55 -13.01 34.01
C ARG A 521 -2.64 -13.96 33.52
N GLY A 522 -3.74 -14.08 34.28
CA GLY A 522 -4.92 -14.89 33.93
C GLY A 522 -5.52 -14.58 32.55
N PHE A 523 -5.31 -13.36 32.06
CA PHE A 523 -5.77 -12.93 30.74
C PHE A 523 -5.04 -13.65 29.59
N ASP A 524 -3.74 -13.92 29.74
CA ASP A 524 -2.96 -14.66 28.75
C ASP A 524 -3.47 -16.11 28.67
N THR A 525 -3.72 -16.75 29.81
CA THR A 525 -4.29 -18.10 29.89
C THR A 525 -5.67 -18.17 29.25
N LEU A 526 -6.54 -17.18 29.47
CA LEU A 526 -7.83 -17.07 28.79
C LEU A 526 -7.67 -16.98 27.26
N GLY A 527 -6.68 -16.20 26.81
CA GLY A 527 -6.29 -16.10 25.41
C GLY A 527 -5.83 -17.43 24.82
N GLU A 528 -4.94 -18.13 25.52
CA GLU A 528 -4.40 -19.44 25.11
C GLU A 528 -5.49 -20.50 24.93
N ILE A 529 -6.38 -20.66 25.91
CA ILE A 529 -7.48 -21.64 25.81
C ILE A 529 -8.46 -21.27 24.69
N THR A 530 -8.64 -19.97 24.42
CA THR A 530 -9.46 -19.49 23.30
C THR A 530 -8.80 -19.81 21.95
N VAL A 531 -7.48 -19.67 21.84
CA VAL A 531 -6.70 -20.08 20.66
C VAL A 531 -6.80 -21.59 20.45
N LEU A 532 -6.65 -22.40 21.50
CA LEU A 532 -6.80 -23.86 21.43
C LEU A 532 -8.21 -24.28 20.99
N ALA A 533 -9.23 -23.66 21.56
CA ALA A 533 -10.62 -23.88 21.15
C ALA A 533 -10.86 -23.51 19.69
N THR A 534 -10.33 -22.38 19.24
CA THR A 534 -10.43 -21.92 17.84
C THR A 534 -9.70 -22.87 16.90
N ALA A 535 -8.51 -23.35 17.27
CA ALA A 535 -7.78 -24.36 16.51
C ALA A 535 -8.59 -25.67 16.38
N ALA A 536 -9.24 -26.12 17.47
CA ALA A 536 -10.10 -27.31 17.44
C ALA A 536 -11.33 -27.13 16.55
N LEU A 537 -11.99 -25.98 16.62
CA LEU A 537 -13.09 -25.63 15.71
C LEU A 537 -12.60 -25.61 14.25
N GLY A 538 -11.42 -25.06 13.99
CA GLY A 538 -10.76 -25.10 12.69
C GLY A 538 -10.60 -26.53 12.17
N VAL A 539 -9.99 -27.42 12.95
CA VAL A 539 -9.83 -28.84 12.61
C VAL A 539 -11.19 -29.51 12.35
N TRP A 540 -12.19 -29.28 13.21
CA TRP A 540 -13.54 -29.85 13.04
C TRP A 540 -14.28 -29.31 11.81
N SER A 541 -14.02 -28.07 11.40
CA SER A 541 -14.62 -27.47 10.20
C SER A 541 -13.94 -27.93 8.91
N MET A 542 -12.62 -28.16 8.94
CA MET A 542 -11.82 -28.53 7.77
C MET A 542 -11.86 -30.03 7.44
N LEU A 543 -12.23 -30.88 8.39
CA LEU A 543 -12.39 -32.32 8.20
C LEU A 543 -13.89 -32.66 8.08
N PRO A 544 -14.49 -32.54 6.88
CA PRO A 544 -15.89 -32.91 6.69
C PRO A 544 -16.04 -34.40 6.92
N GLY A 545 -16.68 -34.77 8.02
CA GLY A 545 -16.88 -36.17 8.39
C GLY A 545 -17.48 -36.94 7.22
N ARG A 546 -16.76 -37.97 6.75
CA ARG A 546 -17.05 -38.84 5.61
C ARG A 546 -18.38 -39.62 5.62
N ARG A 547 -19.43 -39.12 6.27
CA ARG A 547 -20.79 -39.69 6.19
C ARG A 547 -21.45 -39.51 4.81
N ARG A 548 -20.86 -38.76 3.86
CA ARG A 548 -21.46 -38.52 2.54
C ARG A 548 -21.01 -39.46 1.41
N HIS A 549 -20.16 -40.45 1.69
CA HIS A 549 -19.73 -41.45 0.70
C HIS A 549 -20.02 -42.89 1.13
N ARG A 550 -21.13 -43.11 1.83
CA ARG A 550 -21.63 -44.45 2.19
C ARG A 550 -23.04 -44.75 1.65
N ASP A 551 -23.40 -44.13 0.52
CA ASP A 551 -24.56 -44.52 -0.31
C ASP A 551 -24.13 -45.07 -1.69
N GLY A 552 -22.83 -45.28 -1.92
CA GLY A 552 -22.31 -46.02 -3.07
C GLY A 552 -21.99 -47.46 -2.67
N GLY A 553 -22.85 -48.40 -3.06
CA GLY A 553 -22.74 -49.80 -2.68
C GLY A 553 -21.42 -50.45 -3.08
N PHE A 554 -20.71 -51.00 -2.09
CA PHE A 554 -19.82 -52.15 -2.28
C PHE A 554 -20.15 -53.23 -1.26
N PRO A 555 -20.01 -54.54 -1.63
CA PRO A 555 -20.59 -55.64 -0.90
C PRO A 555 -19.92 -55.87 0.45
N ARG A 556 -20.72 -56.34 1.41
CA ARG A 556 -20.29 -56.78 2.74
C ARG A 556 -19.38 -58.02 2.66
N THR A 557 -18.34 -57.97 3.51
CA THR A 557 -17.72 -59.08 4.26
C THR A 557 -17.05 -60.22 3.48
N VAL A 558 -15.71 -60.22 3.51
CA VAL A 558 -14.92 -61.46 3.50
C VAL A 558 -15.01 -62.09 4.91
N PRO A 559 -15.48 -63.35 5.06
CA PRO A 559 -15.47 -64.02 6.35
C PRO A 559 -14.03 -64.31 6.79
N GLY A 560 -13.62 -63.85 7.98
CA GLY A 560 -12.30 -64.15 8.56
C GLY A 560 -11.45 -62.95 8.96
N VAL A 561 -11.85 -61.72 8.62
CA VAL A 561 -11.18 -60.49 9.09
C VAL A 561 -11.94 -59.96 10.30
N GLY A 562 -11.27 -59.90 11.46
CA GLY A 562 -11.83 -59.43 12.72
C GLY A 562 -12.53 -58.07 12.62
N SER A 563 -13.53 -57.85 13.50
CA SER A 563 -14.32 -56.62 13.55
C SER A 563 -13.45 -55.35 13.58
N PRO A 564 -13.88 -54.25 12.93
CA PRO A 564 -13.19 -52.97 13.02
C PRO A 564 -13.53 -52.29 14.35
N ALA A 565 -12.77 -52.58 15.41
CA ALA A 565 -12.81 -51.81 16.65
C ALA A 565 -11.64 -52.17 17.59
N GLY A 566 -10.64 -51.28 17.68
CA GLY A 566 -9.55 -51.35 18.66
C GLY A 566 -8.35 -52.22 18.27
N ILE A 567 -7.19 -51.93 18.86
CA ILE A 567 -6.03 -52.82 18.75
C ILE A 567 -6.36 -54.09 19.55
N ASP A 568 -6.47 -55.24 18.89
CA ASP A 568 -6.63 -56.55 19.54
C ASP A 568 -5.32 -57.01 20.18
N SER A 569 -4.92 -56.27 21.23
CA SER A 569 -3.79 -56.60 22.10
C SER A 569 -4.29 -56.77 23.52
N LEU A 570 -4.24 -58.02 24.00
CA LEU A 570 -4.55 -58.34 25.38
C LEU A 570 -3.64 -57.55 26.34
N ILE A 571 -2.36 -57.46 26.01
CA ILE A 571 -1.35 -56.73 26.81
C ILE A 571 -1.76 -55.26 26.97
N LEU A 572 -2.12 -54.59 25.86
CA LEU A 572 -2.52 -53.18 25.89
C LEU A 572 -3.80 -52.99 26.72
N ARG A 573 -4.80 -53.84 26.55
CA ARG A 573 -6.07 -53.75 27.29
C ARG A 573 -5.88 -53.94 28.79
N THR A 574 -5.09 -54.94 29.19
CA THR A 574 -4.75 -55.19 30.60
C THR A 574 -3.95 -54.05 31.21
N ALA A 575 -2.93 -53.54 30.49
CA ALA A 575 -2.14 -52.40 30.96
C ALA A 575 -3.00 -51.14 31.15
N VAL A 576 -3.86 -50.81 30.17
CA VAL A 576 -4.73 -49.64 30.24
C VAL A 576 -5.78 -49.78 31.35
N GLN A 577 -6.29 -50.98 31.65
CA GLN A 577 -7.19 -51.19 32.80
C GLN A 577 -6.55 -50.81 34.13
N LEU A 578 -5.25 -51.05 34.28
CA LEU A 578 -4.50 -50.70 35.48
C LEU A 578 -4.12 -49.21 35.51
N VAL A 579 -3.61 -48.70 34.39
CA VAL A 579 -3.04 -47.36 34.30
C VAL A 579 -4.14 -46.29 34.23
N PHE A 580 -5.27 -46.55 33.57
CA PHE A 580 -6.30 -45.54 33.35
C PHE A 580 -6.86 -44.94 34.67
N PRO A 581 -7.31 -45.73 35.66
CA PRO A 581 -7.78 -45.17 36.93
C PRO A 581 -6.71 -44.34 37.66
N LEU A 582 -5.45 -44.80 37.63
CA LEU A 582 -4.32 -44.08 38.22
C LEU A 582 -4.08 -42.75 37.51
N THR A 583 -4.15 -42.71 36.18
CA THR A 583 -4.01 -41.45 35.42
C THR A 583 -5.14 -40.48 35.69
N MET A 584 -6.39 -40.95 35.83
CA MET A 584 -7.52 -40.08 36.18
C MET A 584 -7.39 -39.54 37.61
N LEU A 585 -6.96 -40.40 38.56
CA LEU A 585 -6.70 -39.97 39.94
C LEU A 585 -5.58 -38.92 39.99
N PHE A 586 -4.50 -39.14 39.23
CA PHE A 586 -3.40 -38.18 39.13
C PHE A 586 -3.86 -36.86 38.47
N ALA A 587 -4.73 -36.90 37.47
CA ALA A 587 -5.28 -35.68 36.86
C ALA A 587 -6.11 -34.86 37.86
N VAL A 588 -6.96 -35.51 38.66
CA VAL A 588 -7.73 -34.85 39.73
C VAL A 588 -6.78 -34.26 40.78
N TYR A 589 -5.77 -35.03 41.20
CA TYR A 589 -4.74 -34.55 42.11
C TYR A 589 -4.01 -33.32 41.57
N ALA A 590 -3.57 -33.35 40.31
CA ALA A 590 -2.87 -32.24 39.67
C ALA A 590 -3.76 -30.99 39.54
N ALA A 591 -5.07 -31.16 39.29
CA ALA A 591 -6.02 -30.05 39.23
C ALA A 591 -6.22 -29.39 40.60
N LEU A 592 -6.29 -30.19 41.67
CA LEU A 592 -6.51 -29.67 43.03
C LEU A 592 -5.24 -29.09 43.64
N LYS A 593 -4.07 -29.70 43.38
CA LYS A 593 -2.78 -29.28 43.94
C LYS A 593 -2.17 -28.07 43.25
N GLY A 594 -2.63 -27.72 42.05
CA GLY A 594 -1.98 -26.72 41.18
C GLY A 594 -1.66 -25.37 41.84
N HIS A 595 -2.44 -24.97 42.86
CA HIS A 595 -2.22 -23.72 43.58
C HIS A 595 -0.98 -23.75 44.51
N ASP A 596 -0.60 -24.92 45.03
CA ASP A 596 0.43 -25.07 46.07
C ASP A 596 1.61 -25.96 45.66
N GLY A 597 1.53 -26.62 44.50
CA GLY A 597 2.64 -27.35 43.93
C GLY A 597 2.42 -27.67 42.46
N PRO A 598 3.35 -28.42 41.84
CA PRO A 598 3.32 -28.63 40.41
C PRO A 598 2.00 -29.28 39.95
N GLY A 599 1.32 -28.65 39.00
CA GLY A 599 -0.07 -28.94 38.65
C GLY A 599 -0.81 -27.72 38.07
N GLY A 600 -2.14 -27.83 37.99
CA GLY A 600 -3.02 -26.80 37.42
C GLY A 600 -3.95 -27.35 36.34
N GLY A 601 -4.81 -26.48 35.81
CA GLY A 601 -5.85 -26.85 34.84
C GLY A 601 -5.30 -27.45 33.54
N PHE A 602 -4.20 -26.88 33.02
CA PHE A 602 -3.56 -27.36 31.80
C PHE A 602 -2.96 -28.76 31.95
N ILE A 603 -2.14 -28.98 32.97
CA ILE A 603 -1.48 -30.28 33.23
C ILE A 603 -2.54 -31.36 33.45
N ALA A 604 -3.50 -31.10 34.32
CA ALA A 604 -4.59 -32.03 34.59
C ALA A 604 -5.41 -32.34 33.33
N GLY A 605 -5.65 -31.33 32.49
CA GLY A 605 -6.35 -31.51 31.22
C GLY A 605 -5.58 -32.39 30.24
N LEU A 606 -4.27 -32.20 30.10
CA LEU A 606 -3.42 -33.02 29.23
C LEU A 606 -3.30 -34.47 29.75
N VAL A 607 -3.10 -34.66 31.06
CA VAL A 607 -3.08 -36.00 31.68
C VAL A 607 -4.41 -36.72 31.41
N THR A 608 -5.53 -36.03 31.62
CA THR A 608 -6.87 -36.57 31.35
C THR A 608 -7.01 -36.94 29.88
N ALA A 609 -6.57 -36.08 28.97
CA ALA A 609 -6.61 -36.34 27.53
C ALA A 609 -5.76 -37.56 27.13
N VAL A 610 -4.55 -37.71 27.68
CA VAL A 610 -3.69 -38.89 27.45
C VAL A 610 -4.38 -40.17 27.94
N GLY A 611 -4.92 -40.17 29.16
CA GLY A 611 -5.65 -41.31 29.71
C GLY A 611 -6.87 -41.68 28.87
N LEU A 612 -7.66 -40.70 28.45
CA LEU A 612 -8.84 -40.91 27.60
C LEU A 612 -8.47 -41.39 26.19
N CYS A 613 -7.39 -40.86 25.60
CA CYS A 613 -6.92 -41.28 24.29
C CYS A 613 -6.37 -42.71 24.31
N THR A 614 -5.58 -43.08 25.32
CA THR A 614 -5.06 -44.44 25.49
C THR A 614 -6.19 -45.44 25.79
N TYR A 615 -7.17 -45.06 26.60
CA TYR A 615 -8.39 -45.85 26.81
C TYR A 615 -9.13 -46.12 25.50
N ARG A 616 -9.34 -45.08 24.68
CA ARG A 616 -9.97 -45.22 23.37
C ARG A 616 -9.19 -46.13 22.44
N MET A 617 -7.86 -46.08 22.44
CA MET A 617 -7.02 -46.97 21.61
C MET A 617 -7.17 -48.44 21.99
N ALA A 618 -7.27 -48.73 23.30
CA ALA A 618 -7.36 -50.09 23.81
C ALA A 618 -8.77 -50.70 23.67
N PHE A 619 -9.82 -49.93 23.95
CA PHE A 619 -11.21 -50.42 24.03
C PHE A 619 -12.10 -50.02 22.85
N GLY A 620 -11.60 -49.17 21.96
CA GLY A 620 -12.31 -48.69 20.76
C GLY A 620 -13.36 -47.59 21.05
N GLN A 621 -13.90 -47.03 19.97
CA GLN A 621 -14.79 -45.86 20.01
C GLN A 621 -16.09 -46.10 20.79
N ARG A 622 -16.65 -47.32 20.73
CA ARG A 622 -17.92 -47.64 21.42
C ARG A 622 -17.78 -47.63 22.93
N ALA A 623 -16.70 -48.22 23.46
CA ALA A 623 -16.42 -48.20 24.89
C ALA A 623 -16.09 -46.78 25.36
N PHE A 624 -15.33 -46.03 24.55
CA PHE A 624 -15.04 -44.63 24.81
C PHE A 624 -16.32 -43.77 24.95
N HIS A 625 -17.30 -43.92 24.05
CA HIS A 625 -18.58 -43.20 24.16
C HIS A 625 -19.43 -43.59 25.38
N ARG A 626 -19.25 -44.80 25.94
CA ARG A 626 -19.88 -45.18 27.21
C ARG A 626 -19.22 -44.49 28.39
N LEU A 627 -17.89 -44.33 28.34
CA LEU A 627 -17.11 -43.65 29.37
C LEU A 627 -17.34 -42.13 29.36
N LEU A 628 -17.27 -41.51 28.17
CA LEU A 628 -17.51 -40.09 27.97
C LEU A 628 -18.65 -39.89 26.95
N PRO A 629 -19.92 -39.86 27.41
CA PRO A 629 -21.09 -39.73 26.54
C PRO A 629 -21.25 -38.31 25.95
N ILE A 630 -20.49 -37.34 26.46
CA ILE A 630 -20.55 -35.94 26.05
C ILE A 630 -19.65 -35.73 24.83
N HIS A 631 -20.17 -35.03 23.81
CA HIS A 631 -19.36 -34.68 22.64
C HIS A 631 -18.27 -33.65 23.02
N PRO A 632 -16.99 -33.83 22.63
CA PRO A 632 -15.88 -32.97 23.06
C PRO A 632 -16.08 -31.46 22.86
N ARG A 633 -16.79 -31.04 21.80
CA ARG A 633 -17.23 -29.65 21.58
C ARG A 633 -17.96 -29.00 22.76
N TRP A 634 -18.76 -29.77 23.50
CA TRP A 634 -19.46 -29.26 24.68
C TRP A 634 -18.51 -29.05 25.84
N LEU A 635 -17.47 -29.87 25.99
CA LEU A 635 -16.41 -29.63 26.98
C LEU A 635 -15.67 -28.33 26.68
N VAL A 636 -15.36 -28.07 25.40
CA VAL A 636 -14.76 -26.78 24.99
C VAL A 636 -15.68 -25.60 25.27
N PHE A 637 -16.95 -25.69 24.88
CA PHE A 637 -17.92 -24.62 25.11
C PHE A 637 -18.13 -24.33 26.59
N VAL A 638 -18.37 -25.36 27.41
CA VAL A 638 -18.58 -25.22 28.84
C VAL A 638 -17.31 -24.73 29.52
N GLY A 639 -16.14 -25.28 29.17
CA GLY A 639 -14.86 -24.87 29.73
C GLY A 639 -14.54 -23.40 29.47
N LEU A 640 -14.72 -22.93 28.23
CA LEU A 640 -14.57 -21.51 27.89
C LEU A 640 -15.59 -20.64 28.62
N SER A 641 -16.85 -21.07 28.71
CA SER A 641 -17.90 -20.32 29.40
C SER A 641 -17.62 -20.20 30.89
N VAL A 642 -17.08 -21.26 31.52
CA VAL A 642 -16.66 -21.26 32.93
C VAL A 642 -15.47 -20.32 33.12
N ALA A 643 -14.40 -20.45 32.32
CA ALA A 643 -13.22 -19.59 32.44
C ALA A 643 -13.56 -18.11 32.21
N ALA A 644 -14.30 -17.80 31.15
CA ALA A 644 -14.74 -16.43 30.85
C ALA A 644 -15.73 -15.89 31.90
N GLY A 645 -16.62 -16.74 32.41
CA GLY A 645 -17.55 -16.40 33.48
C GLY A 645 -16.83 -16.04 34.78
N VAL A 646 -15.86 -16.86 35.21
CA VAL A 646 -15.03 -16.59 36.39
C VAL A 646 -14.20 -15.32 36.19
N ALA A 647 -13.63 -15.12 34.99
CA ALA A 647 -12.88 -13.91 34.65
C ALA A 647 -13.73 -12.62 34.69
N ALA A 648 -14.99 -12.70 34.24
CA ALA A 648 -15.89 -11.54 34.15
C ALA A 648 -16.69 -11.27 35.44
N LEU A 649 -16.85 -12.25 36.32
CA LEU A 649 -17.65 -12.12 37.54
C LEU A 649 -17.24 -10.95 38.44
N PRO A 650 -15.94 -10.66 38.67
CA PRO A 650 -15.52 -9.51 39.47
C PRO A 650 -16.03 -8.16 38.92
N LEU A 651 -16.16 -8.04 37.60
CA LEU A 651 -16.66 -6.82 36.95
C LEU A 651 -18.11 -6.50 37.35
N LEU A 652 -18.94 -7.54 37.52
CA LEU A 652 -20.31 -7.39 38.01
C LEU A 652 -20.38 -6.93 39.47
N LEU A 653 -19.30 -7.15 40.23
CA LEU A 653 -19.13 -6.73 41.62
C LEU A 653 -18.40 -5.37 41.74
N GLY A 654 -18.17 -4.67 40.62
CA GLY A 654 -17.46 -3.39 40.58
C GLY A 654 -15.94 -3.50 40.76
N GLN A 655 -15.39 -4.71 40.64
CA GLN A 655 -13.96 -4.98 40.74
C GLN A 655 -13.31 -5.12 39.35
N PRO A 656 -11.97 -4.97 39.24
CA PRO A 656 -11.26 -5.23 38.00
C PRO A 656 -11.48 -6.65 37.46
N LEU A 657 -11.48 -6.80 36.14
CA LEU A 657 -11.56 -8.10 35.45
C LEU A 657 -10.48 -9.06 35.97
N LEU A 658 -10.78 -10.36 36.06
CA LEU A 658 -9.87 -11.43 36.50
C LEU A 658 -9.34 -11.31 37.94
N ARG A 659 -9.85 -10.38 38.75
CA ARG A 659 -9.48 -10.30 40.16
C ARG A 659 -9.83 -11.61 40.89
N SER A 660 -8.82 -12.29 41.44
CA SER A 660 -9.08 -13.49 42.23
C SER A 660 -9.78 -13.17 43.55
N GLY A 661 -10.80 -13.95 43.86
CA GLY A 661 -11.41 -14.04 45.19
C GLY A 661 -11.01 -15.34 45.88
N SER A 662 -10.86 -15.28 47.20
CA SER A 662 -10.64 -16.44 48.08
C SER A 662 -11.76 -16.56 49.11
N ALA A 663 -12.23 -17.78 49.39
CA ALA A 663 -13.17 -18.10 50.46
C ALA A 663 -12.63 -19.29 51.28
N THR A 664 -12.62 -19.18 52.60
CA THR A 664 -12.21 -20.27 53.49
C THR A 664 -13.44 -21.02 53.99
N LEU A 665 -13.56 -22.30 53.65
CA LEU A 665 -14.62 -23.18 54.12
C LEU A 665 -14.10 -23.98 55.32
N SER A 666 -14.60 -23.70 56.52
CA SER A 666 -14.20 -24.43 57.73
C SER A 666 -14.92 -25.79 57.79
N LEU A 667 -14.20 -26.88 57.54
CA LEU A 667 -14.68 -28.24 57.77
C LEU A 667 -13.91 -28.85 58.94
N GLY A 668 -14.62 -29.13 60.05
CA GLY A 668 -14.08 -29.96 61.13
C GLY A 668 -12.83 -29.43 61.85
N GLY A 669 -12.60 -28.11 61.83
CA GLY A 669 -11.45 -27.47 62.51
C GLY A 669 -10.29 -27.10 61.59
N GLU A 670 -10.26 -27.58 60.34
CA GLU A 670 -9.33 -27.13 59.29
C GLU A 670 -10.07 -26.24 58.27
N GLY A 671 -9.46 -25.10 57.91
CA GLY A 671 -10.00 -24.17 56.92
C GLY A 671 -9.54 -24.55 55.52
N LEU A 672 -10.46 -24.94 54.65
CA LEU A 672 -10.17 -25.22 53.24
C LEU A 672 -10.21 -23.91 52.44
N HIS A 673 -9.04 -23.45 51.99
CA HIS A 673 -8.91 -22.23 51.18
C HIS A 673 -9.34 -22.51 49.73
N LEU A 674 -10.52 -22.03 49.35
CA LEU A 674 -11.03 -22.10 47.98
C LEU A 674 -10.73 -20.78 47.27
N VAL A 675 -9.99 -20.86 46.18
CA VAL A 675 -9.68 -19.70 45.34
C VAL A 675 -10.48 -19.81 44.05
N SER A 676 -11.08 -18.70 43.61
CA SER A 676 -11.76 -18.60 42.31
C SER A 676 -10.89 -19.07 41.13
N ALA A 677 -9.56 -18.96 41.26
CA ALA A 677 -8.55 -19.57 40.39
C ALA A 677 -8.77 -21.07 40.12
N MET A 678 -9.24 -21.85 41.09
CA MET A 678 -9.52 -23.28 40.90
C MET A 678 -10.68 -23.51 39.92
N ALA A 679 -11.70 -22.64 39.94
CA ALA A 679 -12.81 -22.71 39.00
C ALA A 679 -12.39 -22.27 37.59
N PHE A 680 -11.48 -21.29 37.50
CA PHE A 680 -10.84 -20.91 36.25
C PHE A 680 -10.02 -22.06 35.67
N ASP A 681 -9.20 -22.72 36.48
CA ASP A 681 -8.43 -23.92 36.13
C ASP A 681 -9.30 -25.10 35.68
N LEU A 682 -10.47 -25.29 36.30
CA LEU A 682 -11.45 -26.27 35.85
C LEU A 682 -11.96 -25.95 34.43
N GLY A 683 -12.20 -24.67 34.14
CA GLY A 683 -12.54 -24.21 32.80
C GLY A 683 -11.45 -24.55 31.78
N VAL A 684 -10.19 -24.25 32.12
CA VAL A 684 -8.99 -24.58 31.32
C VAL A 684 -8.91 -26.09 31.06
N LEU A 685 -9.03 -26.92 32.11
CA LEU A 685 -8.99 -28.38 32.03
C LEU A 685 -10.03 -28.90 31.02
N LEU A 686 -11.28 -28.44 31.12
CA LEU A 686 -12.36 -28.87 30.23
C LEU A 686 -12.08 -28.50 28.77
N VAL A 687 -11.53 -27.31 28.51
CA VAL A 687 -11.12 -26.91 27.16
C VAL A 687 -10.03 -27.82 26.63
N VAL A 688 -8.95 -28.04 27.38
CA VAL A 688 -7.81 -28.86 26.97
C VAL A 688 -8.25 -30.29 26.66
N VAL A 689 -9.06 -30.89 27.53
CA VAL A 689 -9.62 -32.24 27.31
C VAL A 689 -10.48 -32.27 26.05
N GLY A 690 -11.40 -31.31 25.92
CA GLY A 690 -12.30 -31.22 24.77
C GLY A 690 -11.57 -31.06 23.44
N VAL A 691 -10.52 -30.22 23.41
CA VAL A 691 -9.66 -29.98 22.25
C VAL A 691 -8.89 -31.24 21.88
N ALA A 692 -8.10 -31.80 22.80
CA ALA A 692 -7.21 -32.93 22.50
C ALA A 692 -7.99 -34.19 22.11
N VAL A 693 -8.98 -34.59 22.92
CA VAL A 693 -9.82 -35.77 22.65
C VAL A 693 -10.61 -35.60 21.36
N GLY A 694 -11.12 -34.39 21.11
CA GLY A 694 -11.93 -34.09 19.94
C GLY A 694 -11.12 -34.02 18.64
N MET A 695 -9.91 -33.44 18.65
CA MET A 695 -9.02 -33.44 17.47
C MET A 695 -8.61 -34.86 17.09
N ILE A 696 -8.10 -35.64 18.06
CA ILE A 696 -7.65 -37.02 17.81
C ILE A 696 -8.87 -37.89 17.42
N GLY A 697 -10.04 -37.64 18.02
CA GLY A 697 -11.28 -38.35 17.67
C GLY A 697 -11.69 -38.14 16.22
N ARG A 698 -11.69 -36.89 15.73
CA ARG A 698 -12.04 -36.60 14.34
C ARG A 698 -11.06 -37.19 13.35
N LEU A 699 -9.76 -37.12 13.64
CA LEU A 699 -8.75 -37.74 12.80
C LEU A 699 -8.84 -39.27 12.81
N GLY A 700 -9.23 -39.87 13.94
CA GLY A 700 -9.50 -41.30 14.06
C GLY A 700 -10.71 -41.75 13.24
N GLU A 701 -11.81 -40.97 13.25
CA GLU A 701 -13.00 -41.25 12.44
C GLU A 701 -12.67 -41.32 10.93
N GLU A 702 -11.80 -40.45 10.42
CA GLU A 702 -11.34 -40.48 9.02
C GLU A 702 -10.53 -41.74 8.67
N LEU A 703 -9.93 -42.39 9.66
CA LEU A 703 -9.15 -43.61 9.50
C LEU A 703 -9.97 -44.90 9.67
N ASN A 704 -11.30 -44.80 9.86
CA ASN A 704 -12.17 -45.92 10.27
C ASN A 704 -11.64 -46.66 11.51
N TRP A 705 -11.11 -45.92 12.48
CA TRP A 705 -10.63 -46.44 13.76
C TRP A 705 -11.76 -46.68 14.78
#